data_AF-A0A8G0KVN1-F1
#
_entry.id   AF-A0A8G0KVN1-F1
#
_cell.length_a   1.000
_cell.length_b   1.000
_cell.length_c   1.000
_cell.angle_alpha   90.00
_cell.angle_beta   90.00
_cell.angle_gamma   90.00
#
_symmetry.space_group_name_H-M   'P 1'
#
loop_
_entity.id
_entity.type
_entity.pdbx_description
1 polymer ?
#
loop_
_entity_poly.entity_id
_entity_poly.type
_entity_poly.pdbx_seq_one_letter_code
_entity_poly.pdbx_strand_id
1 'polypeptide(L)'
;MTKKLDKMIFVISDLNEDFSQFEEARIKFENYLSNNSLIKYYYILLTDDDNKIRINGELKDPNGFFSKLYDDEINLNDHDESFIFSKFKVSELDDPIVLGKLTNLFKNLLADIDCNGIQISFNYQGKFETDLLNFEKNNETIDETTCKCIPKPVQPIACDEEFDKYMLFLNFDGTGNSQKIKGLNRANAPYFLNKKNFCDANLQYLYASYEYYINTLKITKTTDKDFLSLVRFGETELHYGFDGIKDVIDLFKKYCDENSTNPKRLTWNDYVNKEYIPTYKPCPPPAMPMVSPDIKTESYCDGLAAYFNSVYKTDAYERYIQSQKNEFIKNYIASAMSTVVEQFNVNYADKEYQYTLYYYDQAGNLIKTVAPEGVNRFDTTSVLDTQINQSRDQKLDNATLLPNHKFKTEYRYNTLNQLIWQQTPDGGTTKFAYDDLGRIIASQNEKQLAKNHFSYTKYDVLGRITEAGEIHTDISYSIDDNGRLIEKNIRVNTFKDALYSKHQVTKTIYSQDPEVEANLKASNLFRTATNNVALSNRNRVTGVFYYNVINDSSTLNFDNAILYNYDIHGNVKEQVSYNRSLKNYNCQETVIDSDSGRKNDCEAHLKRVVYDYDLISGKVNKVIFQPNKADQFIHRYNYDADNRIVSVETSPDGAIWEKDAEYKYYPHGPLSRTVLGNKEVQGIDYAYTLQGWLKMVNGENISNNGLVMYPDGSYTAGTPSMPKTSNVQDAFGYSLSYNDNDYRAISSNDSYPLQNANSTTIDNGFLPLVYSRNTSVLGGGSNLYNGNIKQMVTSISELNGKLLPTQKNNYTYDQLNRIVAMNSVAINVDRDDMIKPIPRPSVSANYTYDRNGNILSQKTTDTNGVIMDNLRYDYTPCKVNNQLRLVEDSVPVTSYTTDLESQEKYLSDVLGITYNINNTSTHNYIYDAIGQLIEDKSEGLKIQWRVDGKVSRVENSKSKLTIDFEYDGLGNRIAKAVTQGGNVIKTVYARDAQGNVLAVYEQRYEEHKPVDPIKNELVLTNYVLDNKELKKAFNTIKVEGTSAVNVPVI
;
A
#
# COMPACT_ATOMS: atom_id res chain seq x y z
N MET A 1 28.94 10.89 0.04
CA MET A 1 29.92 11.52 -0.86
C MET A 1 29.24 12.68 -1.58
N THR A 2 29.54 13.90 -1.17
CA THR A 2 29.10 15.15 -1.79
C THR A 2 30.18 15.60 -2.78
N LYS A 3 29.96 15.41 -4.08
CA LYS A 3 30.62 16.19 -5.14
C LYS A 3 29.64 16.41 -6.29
N LYS A 4 29.53 17.67 -6.71
CA LYS A 4 28.82 18.14 -7.91
C LYS A 4 29.27 17.34 -9.14
N LEU A 5 28.30 16.75 -9.83
CA LEU A 5 28.43 16.25 -11.19
C LEU A 5 27.62 17.23 -12.07
N ASP A 6 28.28 18.24 -12.62
CA ASP A 6 27.58 19.32 -13.34
C ASP A 6 27.30 18.96 -14.84
N LYS A 7 27.81 17.83 -15.38
CA LYS A 7 27.49 17.30 -16.73
C LYS A 7 27.74 15.78 -16.83
N MET A 8 26.88 15.06 -17.56
CA MET A 8 27.07 13.67 -18.01
C MET A 8 26.69 13.56 -19.50
N ILE A 9 27.50 12.84 -20.29
CA ILE A 9 27.27 12.57 -21.73
C ILE A 9 27.17 11.06 -21.90
N PHE A 10 26.10 10.59 -22.56
CA PHE A 10 25.93 9.18 -22.92
C PHE A 10 26.01 9.01 -24.45
N VAL A 11 26.86 8.09 -24.91
CA VAL A 11 26.95 7.67 -26.32
C VAL A 11 26.51 6.21 -26.38
N ILE A 12 25.47 5.92 -27.14
CA ILE A 12 24.97 4.55 -27.32
C ILE A 12 25.15 4.20 -28.80
N SER A 13 25.99 3.22 -29.07
CA SER A 13 26.17 2.62 -30.40
C SER A 13 25.53 1.21 -30.42
N ASP A 14 24.98 0.84 -31.57
CA ASP A 14 24.36 -0.47 -31.86
C ASP A 14 23.03 -0.75 -31.12
N LEU A 15 21.93 -0.18 -31.63
CA LEU A 15 20.57 -0.65 -31.33
C LEU A 15 20.12 -1.63 -32.40
N ASN A 16 20.77 -2.80 -32.45
CA ASN A 16 20.23 -3.93 -33.16
C ASN A 16 19.41 -4.78 -32.18
N GLU A 17 18.09 -4.62 -32.29
CA GLU A 17 17.01 -5.42 -31.70
C GLU A 17 16.55 -5.07 -30.26
N ASP A 18 15.36 -4.47 -30.18
CA ASP A 18 14.50 -4.23 -29.01
C ASP A 18 14.61 -2.87 -28.28
N PHE A 19 13.88 -1.88 -28.80
CA PHE A 19 13.73 -0.52 -28.28
C PHE A 19 13.00 -0.46 -26.91
N SER A 20 12.35 -1.55 -26.47
CA SER A 20 11.52 -1.54 -25.24
C SER A 20 12.36 -1.50 -23.95
N GLN A 21 13.52 -2.15 -23.95
CA GLN A 21 14.43 -2.15 -22.79
C GLN A 21 15.09 -0.78 -22.59
N PHE A 22 15.36 -0.06 -23.69
CA PHE A 22 15.82 1.32 -23.64
C PHE A 22 14.77 2.22 -22.98
N GLU A 23 13.50 2.06 -23.33
CA GLU A 23 12.43 2.91 -22.79
C GLU A 23 12.14 2.61 -21.32
N GLU A 24 12.26 1.35 -20.89
CA GLU A 24 12.15 0.97 -19.48
C GLU A 24 13.34 1.51 -18.65
N ALA A 25 14.56 1.45 -19.18
CA ALA A 25 15.75 2.02 -18.55
C ALA A 25 15.68 3.56 -18.47
N ARG A 26 15.19 4.21 -19.53
CA ARG A 26 14.94 5.66 -19.58
C ARG A 26 13.92 6.07 -18.51
N ILE A 27 12.78 5.39 -18.42
CA ILE A 27 11.72 5.69 -17.44
C ILE A 27 12.19 5.47 -16.00
N LYS A 28 12.92 4.37 -15.72
CA LYS A 28 13.48 4.12 -14.37
C LYS A 28 14.49 5.20 -13.98
N PHE A 29 15.29 5.67 -14.93
CA PHE A 29 16.28 6.71 -14.71
C PHE A 29 15.66 8.11 -14.56
N GLU A 30 14.63 8.43 -15.34
CA GLU A 30 13.87 9.69 -15.23
C GLU A 30 13.13 9.81 -13.89
N ASN A 31 12.63 8.69 -13.36
CA ASN A 31 12.05 8.61 -12.01
C ASN A 31 13.09 8.75 -10.89
N TYR A 32 14.34 8.35 -11.13
CA TYR A 32 15.44 8.56 -10.19
C TYR A 32 15.83 10.06 -10.12
N LEU A 33 15.78 10.76 -11.25
CA LEU A 33 16.14 12.17 -11.36
C LEU A 33 15.06 13.14 -10.83
N SER A 34 13.77 12.76 -10.79
CA SER A 34 12.69 13.64 -10.29
C SER A 34 12.80 14.01 -8.81
N ASN A 35 13.63 13.29 -8.04
CA ASN A 35 13.82 13.51 -6.60
C ASN A 35 15.07 14.36 -6.26
N ASN A 36 15.84 14.83 -7.24
CA ASN A 36 17.03 15.66 -7.00
C ASN A 36 17.11 16.86 -7.96
N SER A 37 17.57 18.00 -7.45
CA SER A 37 17.58 19.30 -8.16
C SER A 37 18.52 19.37 -9.37
N LEU A 38 17.99 19.92 -10.49
CA LEU A 38 18.63 20.44 -11.73
C LEU A 38 19.91 19.74 -12.23
N ILE A 39 19.76 18.87 -13.25
CA ILE A 39 20.88 18.27 -14.00
C ILE A 39 20.64 18.46 -15.52
N LYS A 40 21.65 18.87 -16.29
CA LYS A 40 21.65 18.82 -17.76
C LYS A 40 22.23 17.49 -18.24
N TYR A 41 21.55 16.77 -19.13
CA TYR A 41 22.06 15.53 -19.73
C TYR A 41 21.93 15.55 -21.27
N TYR A 42 22.84 14.83 -21.96
CA TYR A 42 22.89 14.73 -23.42
C TYR A 42 22.96 13.25 -23.83
N TYR A 43 22.27 12.87 -24.92
CA TYR A 43 22.42 11.55 -25.53
C TYR A 43 22.62 11.67 -27.05
N ILE A 44 23.46 10.80 -27.62
CA ILE A 44 23.72 10.70 -29.06
C ILE A 44 23.21 9.35 -29.54
N LEU A 45 22.37 9.35 -30.57
CA LEU A 45 21.76 8.16 -31.16
C LEU A 45 22.35 7.95 -32.56
N LEU A 46 23.00 6.81 -32.75
CA LEU A 46 23.53 6.38 -34.05
C LEU A 46 22.68 5.20 -34.54
N THR A 47 21.96 5.39 -35.64
CA THR A 47 21.17 4.34 -36.31
C THR A 47 21.95 3.82 -37.51
N ASP A 48 21.87 2.51 -37.78
CA ASP A 48 22.70 1.84 -38.79
C ASP A 48 22.34 2.15 -40.25
N ASP A 49 21.19 2.78 -40.51
CA ASP A 49 20.75 3.07 -41.87
C ASP A 49 20.95 4.57 -42.24
N ASP A 50 21.80 4.77 -43.26
CA ASP A 50 22.03 5.97 -44.10
C ASP A 50 22.57 7.26 -43.46
N ASN A 51 23.91 7.39 -43.42
CA ASN A 51 24.73 8.63 -43.50
C ASN A 51 24.24 9.90 -42.74
N LYS A 52 23.51 9.73 -41.64
CA LYS A 52 22.95 10.81 -40.84
C LYS A 52 23.22 10.62 -39.35
N ILE A 53 23.55 11.71 -38.66
CA ILE A 53 23.70 11.75 -37.20
C ILE A 53 22.63 12.69 -36.65
N ARG A 54 21.86 12.22 -35.66
CA ARG A 54 20.86 13.05 -34.98
C ARG A 54 21.22 13.24 -33.51
N ILE A 55 21.30 14.50 -33.07
CA ILE A 55 21.70 14.86 -31.70
C ILE A 55 20.53 15.56 -31.02
N ASN A 56 20.06 15.01 -29.90
CA ASN A 56 18.98 15.60 -29.10
C ASN A 56 19.48 16.01 -27.72
N GLY A 57 19.09 17.21 -27.27
CA GLY A 57 19.37 17.70 -25.92
C GLY A 57 18.11 18.28 -25.28
N GLU A 58 17.75 17.80 -24.09
CA GLU A 58 16.62 18.29 -23.31
C GLU A 58 17.03 18.81 -21.93
N LEU A 59 16.27 19.77 -21.42
CA LEU A 59 16.47 20.37 -20.10
C LEU A 59 15.14 20.35 -19.34
N LYS A 60 15.15 19.82 -18.12
CA LYS A 60 13.97 19.74 -17.24
C LYS A 60 14.08 20.78 -16.12
N ASP A 61 13.03 21.58 -15.96
CA ASP A 61 12.87 22.48 -14.81
C ASP A 61 12.09 21.79 -13.66
N PRO A 62 12.10 22.35 -12.43
CA PRO A 62 11.48 21.74 -11.25
C PRO A 62 9.94 21.59 -11.32
N ASN A 63 9.27 22.25 -12.27
CA ASN A 63 7.81 22.23 -12.43
C ASN A 63 7.34 21.31 -13.56
N GLY A 64 8.24 20.51 -14.15
CA GLY A 64 7.87 19.39 -15.03
C GLY A 64 7.63 19.77 -16.49
N PHE A 65 7.97 20.98 -16.93
CA PHE A 65 7.94 21.33 -18.36
C PHE A 65 9.28 21.02 -19.03
N PHE A 66 9.22 20.30 -20.16
CA PHE A 66 10.38 20.03 -21.02
C PHE A 66 10.57 21.20 -22.00
N SER A 67 11.76 21.80 -22.03
CA SER A 67 12.16 22.65 -23.15
C SER A 67 13.20 21.92 -23.98
N LYS A 68 12.85 21.56 -25.22
CA LYS A 68 13.79 21.02 -26.21
C LYS A 68 14.83 22.11 -26.52
N LEU A 69 16.12 21.84 -26.28
CA LEU A 69 17.15 22.84 -26.51
C LEU A 69 17.64 22.84 -27.96
N TYR A 70 17.86 21.66 -28.55
CA TYR A 70 18.24 21.47 -29.97
C TYR A 70 17.80 20.08 -30.47
N ASP A 71 17.42 20.00 -31.75
CA ASP A 71 17.15 18.80 -32.54
C ASP A 71 17.70 19.05 -33.94
N ASP A 72 18.95 18.64 -34.18
CA ASP A 72 19.63 18.81 -35.47
C ASP A 72 19.95 17.44 -36.08
N GLU A 73 19.65 17.31 -37.37
CA GLU A 73 19.91 16.14 -38.20
C GLU A 73 21.01 16.52 -39.21
N ILE A 74 22.20 15.94 -39.06
CA ILE A 74 23.35 16.23 -39.92
C ILE A 74 23.42 15.18 -41.02
N ASN A 75 23.36 15.62 -42.28
CA ASN A 75 23.48 14.77 -43.46
C ASN A 75 24.92 14.84 -44.00
N LEU A 76 25.65 13.73 -43.97
CA LEU A 76 27.11 13.69 -44.21
C LEU A 76 27.53 13.87 -45.68
N ASN A 77 26.59 14.13 -46.60
CA ASN A 77 26.88 14.41 -48.02
C ASN A 77 27.14 15.90 -48.30
N ASP A 78 26.86 16.81 -47.37
CA ASP A 78 27.23 18.21 -47.52
C ASP A 78 28.71 18.38 -47.10
N HIS A 79 29.56 18.58 -48.10
CA HIS A 79 31.01 18.76 -47.99
C HIS A 79 31.41 20.08 -47.30
N ASP A 80 31.06 20.23 -46.02
CA ASP A 80 31.55 21.34 -45.19
C ASP A 80 32.27 20.79 -43.95
N GLU A 81 33.52 20.38 -44.16
CA GLU A 81 34.44 19.89 -43.11
C GLU A 81 34.61 20.90 -41.96
N SER A 82 34.31 22.19 -42.17
CA SER A 82 34.49 23.22 -41.16
C SER A 82 33.45 23.19 -40.03
N PHE A 83 32.25 22.68 -40.30
CA PHE A 83 31.14 22.73 -39.34
C PHE A 83 31.31 21.69 -38.20
N ILE A 84 31.78 20.49 -38.53
CA ILE A 84 31.95 19.37 -37.56
C ILE A 84 33.09 19.65 -36.57
N PHE A 85 34.22 20.21 -37.03
CA PHE A 85 35.37 20.50 -36.16
C PHE A 85 35.21 21.77 -35.32
N SER A 86 34.27 22.67 -35.65
CA SER A 86 34.07 23.92 -34.90
C SER A 86 33.35 23.75 -33.56
N LYS A 87 32.61 22.65 -33.36
CA LYS A 87 31.80 22.42 -32.14
C LYS A 87 32.32 21.33 -31.19
N PHE A 88 33.32 20.53 -31.59
CA PHE A 88 33.93 19.53 -30.72
C PHE A 88 35.45 19.72 -30.63
N LYS A 89 35.96 19.99 -29.42
CA LYS A 89 37.40 19.85 -29.16
C LYS A 89 37.71 18.35 -29.16
N VAL A 90 38.52 17.91 -30.13
CA VAL A 90 38.97 16.52 -30.33
C VAL A 90 39.78 15.95 -29.14
N SER A 91 40.01 16.72 -28.08
CA SER A 91 40.68 16.27 -26.86
C SER A 91 39.79 15.50 -25.86
N GLU A 92 38.54 15.17 -26.21
CA GLU A 92 37.58 14.54 -25.27
C GLU A 92 36.94 13.22 -25.79
N LEU A 93 37.49 12.60 -26.85
CA LEU A 93 36.99 11.34 -27.43
C LEU A 93 38.06 10.24 -27.39
N ASP A 94 38.21 9.58 -26.25
CA ASP A 94 39.08 8.40 -26.06
C ASP A 94 38.28 7.09 -26.25
N ASP A 95 37.51 6.96 -27.34
CA ASP A 95 36.83 5.70 -27.70
C ASP A 95 37.46 5.04 -28.95
N PRO A 96 38.13 3.87 -28.81
CA PRO A 96 38.79 3.17 -29.90
C PRO A 96 37.86 2.73 -31.05
N ILE A 97 36.57 2.52 -30.79
CA ILE A 97 35.59 2.04 -31.77
C ILE A 97 35.19 3.18 -32.71
N VAL A 98 35.04 4.39 -32.17
CA VAL A 98 34.72 5.61 -32.93
C VAL A 98 35.89 6.02 -33.82
N LEU A 99 37.12 5.93 -33.31
CA LEU A 99 38.35 6.19 -34.07
C LEU A 99 38.55 5.17 -35.21
N GLY A 100 38.20 3.90 -34.97
CA GLY A 100 38.24 2.82 -35.96
C GLY A 100 37.26 3.00 -37.13
N LYS A 101 36.03 3.47 -36.86
CA LYS A 101 35.03 3.78 -37.90
C LYS A 101 35.40 5.03 -38.71
N LEU A 102 35.95 6.07 -38.08
CA LEU A 102 36.50 7.26 -38.77
C LEU A 102 37.67 6.91 -39.71
N THR A 103 38.53 5.99 -39.31
CA THR A 103 39.68 5.54 -40.12
C THR A 103 39.24 4.78 -41.38
N ASN A 104 38.15 4.02 -41.32
CA ASN A 104 37.55 3.37 -42.51
C ASN A 104 36.86 4.37 -43.45
N LEU A 105 36.32 5.49 -42.92
CA LEU A 105 35.75 6.56 -43.75
C LEU A 105 36.81 7.29 -44.58
N PHE A 106 38.01 7.52 -44.01
CA PHE A 106 39.13 8.17 -44.71
C PHE A 106 39.77 7.30 -45.82
N LYS A 107 39.62 5.97 -45.76
CA LYS A 107 40.07 5.05 -46.82
C LYS A 107 39.36 5.26 -48.16
N ASN A 108 38.11 5.74 -48.13
CA ASN A 108 37.34 6.02 -49.35
C ASN A 108 37.67 7.38 -49.97
N LEU A 109 38.33 8.29 -49.24
CA LEU A 109 38.65 9.65 -49.69
C LEU A 109 39.99 9.77 -50.44
N LEU A 110 40.85 8.74 -50.38
CA LEU A 110 42.20 8.73 -50.98
C LEU A 110 42.29 7.96 -52.31
N ALA A 111 41.16 7.76 -53.00
CA ALA A 111 41.08 6.95 -54.21
C ALA A 111 41.73 7.57 -55.47
N ASP A 112 42.23 8.81 -55.44
CA ASP A 112 42.80 9.48 -56.62
C ASP A 112 44.30 9.83 -56.46
N ILE A 113 45.15 8.81 -56.32
CA ILE A 113 46.58 8.93 -56.63
C ILE A 113 46.96 7.83 -57.63
N ASP A 114 47.09 8.22 -58.90
CA ASP A 114 47.42 7.35 -60.03
C ASP A 114 48.93 7.01 -60.05
N CYS A 115 49.26 5.78 -59.66
CA CYS A 115 50.59 5.20 -59.77
C CYS A 115 50.61 4.08 -60.82
N ASN A 116 50.37 4.43 -62.09
CA ASN A 116 50.68 3.62 -63.30
C ASN A 116 50.60 2.09 -63.09
N GLY A 117 49.41 1.59 -62.74
CA GLY A 117 49.09 0.17 -62.82
C GLY A 117 49.51 -0.73 -61.64
N ILE A 118 49.93 -0.19 -60.50
CA ILE A 118 50.05 -1.00 -59.26
C ILE A 118 48.72 -0.93 -58.49
N GLN A 119 47.96 -2.03 -58.50
CA GLN A 119 46.82 -2.19 -57.60
C GLN A 119 47.34 -2.37 -56.16
N ILE A 120 47.23 -1.34 -55.32
CA ILE A 120 47.45 -1.50 -53.88
C ILE A 120 46.15 -2.05 -53.28
N SER A 121 46.05 -3.37 -53.22
CA SER A 121 44.94 -4.05 -52.54
C SER A 121 45.18 -4.08 -51.02
N PHE A 122 44.38 -3.32 -50.26
CA PHE A 122 44.39 -3.34 -48.79
C PHE A 122 43.60 -4.53 -48.27
N ASN A 123 44.25 -5.68 -48.10
CA ASN A 123 43.60 -6.87 -47.56
C ASN A 123 43.66 -6.87 -46.03
N TYR A 124 42.67 -6.26 -45.37
CA TYR A 124 42.45 -6.41 -43.93
C TYR A 124 41.49 -7.59 -43.71
N GLN A 125 41.99 -8.80 -43.93
CA GLN A 125 41.30 -10.01 -43.46
C GLN A 125 42.08 -10.58 -42.28
N GLY A 126 41.46 -10.49 -41.11
CA GLY A 126 41.93 -11.15 -39.90
C GLY A 126 42.09 -12.64 -40.14
N LYS A 127 43.30 -13.13 -39.94
CA LYS A 127 43.64 -14.55 -39.77
C LYS A 127 45.00 -14.64 -39.07
N PHE A 128 44.96 -14.67 -37.73
CA PHE A 128 46.08 -15.10 -36.90
C PHE A 128 45.59 -16.18 -35.92
N GLU A 129 44.91 -17.18 -36.47
CA GLU A 129 44.68 -18.48 -35.85
C GLU A 129 44.95 -19.52 -36.94
N THR A 130 46.21 -19.89 -37.17
CA THR A 130 46.64 -21.18 -37.78
C THR A 130 48.13 -21.17 -38.16
N ASP A 131 49.05 -20.75 -37.29
CA ASP A 131 50.49 -21.02 -37.47
C ASP A 131 51.21 -21.38 -36.15
N LEU A 132 50.45 -21.88 -35.16
CA LEU A 132 50.98 -22.41 -33.90
C LEU A 132 51.05 -23.95 -33.84
N LEU A 133 50.90 -24.61 -34.98
CA LEU A 133 51.00 -26.07 -35.11
C LEU A 133 51.98 -26.40 -36.24
N ASN A 134 53.29 -26.26 -35.98
CA ASN A 134 54.36 -27.03 -36.64
C ASN A 134 55.79 -26.65 -36.21
N PHE A 135 56.06 -26.41 -34.92
CA PHE A 135 57.45 -26.37 -34.44
C PHE A 135 57.60 -26.98 -33.05
N GLU A 136 57.39 -28.31 -32.98
CA GLU A 136 58.11 -29.14 -32.02
C GLU A 136 59.21 -29.91 -32.75
N LYS A 137 60.37 -29.99 -32.08
CA LYS A 137 61.58 -30.78 -32.35
C LYS A 137 62.63 -30.17 -33.29
N ASN A 138 63.71 -29.65 -32.69
CA ASN A 138 64.92 -30.47 -32.49
C ASN A 138 65.90 -29.80 -31.51
N ASN A 139 66.48 -30.65 -30.65
CA ASN A 139 67.60 -30.38 -29.75
C ASN A 139 68.85 -29.90 -30.50
N GLU A 140 69.69 -29.07 -29.87
CA GLU A 140 71.07 -29.44 -29.49
C GLU A 140 71.81 -28.34 -28.68
N THR A 141 72.71 -28.81 -27.83
CA THR A 141 73.58 -28.16 -26.82
C THR A 141 74.77 -27.39 -27.41
N ILE A 142 75.40 -26.46 -26.65
CA ILE A 142 76.83 -26.50 -26.21
C ILE A 142 77.31 -25.18 -25.53
N ASP A 143 78.29 -25.42 -24.67
CA ASP A 143 79.12 -24.76 -23.66
C ASP A 143 80.15 -23.64 -24.02
N GLU A 144 80.53 -22.92 -22.95
CA GLU A 144 81.69 -22.09 -22.48
C GLU A 144 82.84 -21.45 -23.33
N THR A 145 83.18 -20.21 -22.90
CA THR A 145 84.51 -19.54 -22.67
C THR A 145 85.42 -18.97 -23.79
N THR A 146 85.69 -17.64 -23.73
CA THR A 146 87.03 -16.99 -23.84
C THR A 146 87.01 -15.47 -23.46
N CYS A 147 88.02 -15.02 -22.68
CA CYS A 147 88.34 -13.63 -22.25
C CYS A 147 88.87 -12.76 -23.44
N LYS A 148 89.02 -11.42 -23.45
CA LYS A 148 89.16 -10.35 -22.43
C LYS A 148 89.15 -8.96 -23.12
N CYS A 149 88.17 -8.12 -22.81
CA CYS A 149 88.39 -6.85 -22.12
C CYS A 149 87.08 -6.51 -21.44
N ILE A 150 87.09 -6.21 -20.14
CA ILE A 150 85.86 -5.84 -19.42
C ILE A 150 85.77 -4.32 -19.51
N PRO A 151 84.82 -3.76 -20.28
CA PRO A 151 84.65 -2.31 -20.39
C PRO A 151 84.39 -1.74 -18.99
N LYS A 152 85.11 -0.68 -18.61
CA LYS A 152 84.77 0.02 -17.35
C LYS A 152 83.42 0.72 -17.54
N PRO A 153 82.46 0.55 -16.62
CA PRO A 153 81.19 1.26 -16.72
C PRO A 153 81.43 2.77 -16.57
N VAL A 154 80.89 3.53 -17.51
CA VAL A 154 80.95 5.00 -17.50
C VAL A 154 80.18 5.51 -16.28
N GLN A 155 80.82 6.34 -15.46
CA GLN A 155 80.18 6.91 -14.27
C GLN A 155 78.99 7.79 -14.70
N PRO A 156 77.80 7.68 -14.07
CA PRO A 156 76.63 8.45 -14.47
C PRO A 156 76.88 9.96 -14.32
N ILE A 157 76.52 10.74 -15.33
CA ILE A 157 76.62 12.21 -15.33
C ILE A 157 75.23 12.79 -15.48
N ALA A 158 74.89 13.76 -14.62
CA ALA A 158 73.61 14.45 -14.66
C ALA A 158 73.51 15.27 -15.96
N CYS A 159 72.62 14.84 -16.86
CA CYS A 159 72.53 15.45 -18.18
C CYS A 159 72.17 16.94 -18.12
N ASP A 160 71.23 17.29 -17.24
CA ASP A 160 70.71 18.63 -17.11
C ASP A 160 71.79 19.65 -16.79
N GLU A 161 72.70 19.32 -15.88
CA GLU A 161 73.78 20.21 -15.46
C GLU A 161 74.84 20.36 -16.56
N GLU A 162 75.18 19.29 -17.27
CA GLU A 162 76.17 19.36 -18.36
C GLU A 162 75.63 20.05 -19.60
N PHE A 163 74.34 19.93 -19.89
CA PHE A 163 73.72 20.71 -20.96
C PHE A 163 73.81 22.21 -20.67
N ASP A 164 73.52 22.62 -19.43
CA ASP A 164 73.61 24.03 -19.04
C ASP A 164 75.05 24.56 -19.13
N LYS A 165 76.05 23.74 -18.73
CA LYS A 165 77.48 24.07 -18.92
C LYS A 165 77.86 24.19 -20.39
N TYR A 166 77.39 23.28 -21.24
CA TYR A 166 77.63 23.32 -22.69
C TYR A 166 77.07 24.60 -23.34
N MET A 167 75.84 24.97 -22.97
CA MET A 167 75.22 26.20 -23.48
C MET A 167 75.94 27.46 -22.97
N LEU A 168 76.41 27.45 -21.73
CA LEU A 168 77.25 28.52 -21.15
C LEU A 168 78.61 28.62 -21.86
N PHE A 169 79.27 27.49 -22.15
CA PHE A 169 80.57 27.46 -22.84
C PHE A 169 80.50 28.05 -24.24
N LEU A 170 79.46 27.71 -25.02
CA LEU A 170 79.26 28.30 -26.34
C LEU A 170 78.95 29.80 -26.28
N ASN A 171 78.48 30.28 -25.13
CA ASN A 171 78.20 31.68 -24.82
C ASN A 171 77.48 32.40 -25.96
N PHE A 172 76.20 32.07 -26.16
CA PHE A 172 75.40 32.68 -27.20
C PHE A 172 75.05 34.13 -26.84
N ASP A 173 75.19 35.05 -27.79
CA ASP A 173 74.62 36.38 -27.63
C ASP A 173 73.10 36.32 -27.63
N GLY A 174 72.45 37.40 -27.17
CA GLY A 174 70.98 37.50 -27.11
C GLY A 174 70.27 37.36 -28.47
N THR A 175 71.03 37.27 -29.58
CA THR A 175 70.51 37.01 -30.93
C THR A 175 70.67 35.55 -31.37
N GLY A 176 71.24 34.70 -30.52
CA GLY A 176 71.37 33.26 -30.74
C GLY A 176 72.63 32.85 -31.50
N ASN A 177 73.64 33.72 -31.65
CA ASN A 177 74.94 33.39 -32.25
C ASN A 177 75.99 33.09 -31.17
N SER A 178 76.75 32.00 -31.32
CA SER A 178 77.80 31.62 -30.36
C SER A 178 78.95 32.61 -30.43
N GLN A 179 79.30 33.20 -29.29
CA GLN A 179 80.48 34.06 -29.18
C GLN A 179 81.77 33.25 -29.07
N LYS A 180 81.70 32.00 -28.58
CA LYS A 180 82.86 31.12 -28.44
C LYS A 180 83.33 30.55 -29.79
N ILE A 181 82.39 30.11 -30.62
CA ILE A 181 82.68 29.57 -31.95
C ILE A 181 81.88 30.38 -32.99
N LYS A 182 82.55 31.37 -33.58
CA LYS A 182 81.91 32.25 -34.57
C LYS A 182 81.42 31.45 -35.77
N GLY A 183 80.15 31.63 -36.11
CA GLY A 183 79.46 30.91 -37.19
C GLY A 183 78.53 29.80 -36.72
N LEU A 184 78.59 29.40 -35.45
CA LEU A 184 77.61 28.50 -34.84
C LEU A 184 76.45 29.31 -34.26
N ASN A 185 75.21 29.05 -34.64
CA ASN A 185 74.03 29.73 -34.12
C ASN A 185 72.85 28.77 -33.90
N ARG A 186 71.86 29.18 -33.10
CA ARG A 186 70.73 28.29 -32.76
C ARG A 186 69.88 27.89 -33.96
N ALA A 187 69.92 28.66 -35.05
CA ALA A 187 69.15 28.35 -36.26
C ALA A 187 69.83 27.28 -37.14
N ASN A 188 71.16 27.18 -37.11
CA ASN A 188 71.91 26.28 -37.98
C ASN A 188 72.40 24.97 -37.32
N ALA A 189 72.22 24.82 -36.00
CA ALA A 189 72.40 23.53 -35.30
C ALA A 189 71.29 23.26 -34.24
N PRO A 190 70.00 23.38 -34.58
CA PRO A 190 68.91 23.46 -33.59
C PRO A 190 68.69 22.17 -32.80
N TYR A 191 68.99 21.00 -33.40
CA TYR A 191 68.57 19.72 -32.84
C TYR A 191 69.34 19.31 -31.59
N PHE A 192 70.64 19.59 -31.52
CA PHE A 192 71.51 19.21 -30.39
C PHE A 192 71.80 20.37 -29.42
N LEU A 193 71.26 21.57 -29.70
CA LEU A 193 71.17 22.71 -28.78
C LEU A 193 69.83 22.71 -28.00
N ASN A 194 69.06 21.61 -28.09
CA ASN A 194 67.85 21.34 -27.31
C ASN A 194 68.18 20.35 -26.19
N LYS A 195 67.81 20.70 -24.95
CA LYS A 195 68.11 19.91 -23.75
C LYS A 195 67.62 18.46 -23.83
N LYS A 196 66.37 18.26 -24.29
CA LYS A 196 65.77 16.92 -24.36
C LYS A 196 66.56 16.02 -25.32
N ASN A 197 66.87 16.52 -26.51
CA ASN A 197 67.61 15.76 -27.51
C ASN A 197 69.07 15.51 -27.11
N PHE A 198 69.71 16.48 -26.43
CA PHE A 198 71.04 16.32 -25.88
C PHE A 198 71.10 15.17 -24.84
N CYS A 199 70.07 15.07 -23.98
CA CYS A 199 69.95 14.00 -23.00
C CYS A 199 69.56 12.66 -23.59
N ASP A 200 68.57 12.63 -24.48
CA ASP A 200 68.11 11.40 -25.13
C ASP A 200 69.25 10.75 -25.96
N ALA A 201 70.16 11.56 -26.52
CA ALA A 201 71.34 11.10 -27.26
C ALA A 201 72.60 10.85 -26.39
N ASN A 202 72.49 10.92 -25.05
CA ASN A 202 73.58 10.69 -24.10
C ASN A 202 74.81 11.62 -24.29
N LEU A 203 74.66 12.84 -24.83
CA LEU A 203 75.79 13.73 -25.15
C LEU A 203 76.48 14.33 -23.93
N GLN A 204 75.87 14.25 -22.74
CA GLN A 204 76.46 14.69 -21.47
C GLN A 204 77.79 13.99 -21.17
N TYR A 205 78.01 12.78 -21.70
CA TYR A 205 79.25 12.02 -21.50
C TYR A 205 80.40 12.44 -22.44
N LEU A 206 80.16 13.36 -23.38
CA LEU A 206 81.17 13.85 -24.32
C LEU A 206 81.59 15.31 -24.09
N TYR A 207 80.71 16.13 -23.53
CA TYR A 207 80.89 17.59 -23.50
C TYR A 207 82.22 18.03 -22.87
N ALA A 208 82.59 17.52 -21.70
CA ALA A 208 83.83 17.92 -21.02
C ALA A 208 85.09 17.65 -21.86
N SER A 209 85.08 16.57 -22.66
CA SER A 209 86.16 16.19 -23.56
C SER A 209 86.17 17.06 -24.82
N TYR A 210 85.00 17.41 -25.33
CA TYR A 210 84.83 18.31 -26.46
C TYR A 210 85.26 19.75 -26.13
N GLU A 211 84.94 20.25 -24.93
CA GLU A 211 85.43 21.55 -24.47
C GLU A 211 86.98 21.58 -24.41
N TYR A 212 87.60 20.49 -23.94
CA TYR A 212 89.06 20.36 -23.94
C TYR A 212 89.62 20.37 -25.36
N TYR A 213 89.03 19.61 -26.29
CA TYR A 213 89.41 19.58 -27.71
C TYR A 213 89.39 20.97 -28.36
N ILE A 214 88.27 21.69 -28.24
CA ILE A 214 88.10 23.02 -28.83
C ILE A 214 89.12 24.02 -28.29
N ASN A 215 89.35 24.01 -26.97
CA ASN A 215 90.30 24.93 -26.33
C ASN A 215 91.77 24.58 -26.65
N THR A 216 92.14 23.30 -26.65
CA THR A 216 93.52 22.84 -26.91
C THR A 216 93.96 23.11 -28.36
N LEU A 217 93.06 22.89 -29.33
CA LEU A 217 93.32 23.24 -30.74
C LEU A 217 93.11 24.73 -31.04
N LYS A 218 92.63 25.51 -30.06
CA LYS A 218 92.30 26.95 -30.18
C LYS A 218 91.31 27.26 -31.31
N ILE A 219 90.30 26.41 -31.44
CA ILE A 219 89.26 26.52 -32.47
C ILE A 219 88.28 27.64 -32.06
N THR A 220 88.09 28.64 -32.94
CA THR A 220 87.29 29.84 -32.64
C THR A 220 86.20 30.15 -33.67
N LYS A 221 86.14 29.40 -34.78
CA LYS A 221 85.14 29.57 -35.85
C LYS A 221 84.82 28.25 -36.53
N THR A 222 83.62 28.12 -37.06
CA THR A 222 83.15 26.86 -37.68
C THR A 222 83.87 26.50 -38.98
N THR A 223 84.56 27.46 -39.61
CA THR A 223 85.37 27.24 -40.81
C THR A 223 86.80 26.78 -40.49
N ASP A 224 87.13 26.57 -39.21
CA ASP A 224 88.42 25.98 -38.84
C ASP A 224 88.47 24.54 -39.36
N LYS A 225 89.61 24.11 -39.92
CA LYS A 225 89.73 22.80 -40.55
C LYS A 225 89.52 21.66 -39.54
N ASP A 226 89.85 21.93 -38.27
CA ASP A 226 89.69 20.97 -37.18
C ASP A 226 88.38 21.18 -36.39
N PHE A 227 87.50 22.10 -36.83
CA PHE A 227 86.20 22.23 -36.18
C PHE A 227 85.30 21.02 -36.49
N LEU A 228 84.80 20.38 -35.44
CA LEU A 228 83.73 19.37 -35.50
C LEU A 228 82.60 19.79 -34.56
N SER A 229 81.35 19.46 -34.89
CA SER A 229 80.24 19.55 -33.95
C SER A 229 80.39 18.51 -32.83
N LEU A 230 79.80 18.76 -31.65
CA LEU A 230 79.86 17.84 -30.50
C LEU A 230 79.50 16.38 -30.84
N VAL A 231 78.44 16.17 -31.64
CA VAL A 231 78.03 14.81 -32.05
C VAL A 231 79.09 14.13 -32.91
N ARG A 232 79.55 14.80 -33.98
CA ARG A 232 80.62 14.28 -34.86
C ARG A 232 81.95 14.05 -34.14
N PHE A 233 82.28 14.86 -33.13
CA PHE A 233 83.46 14.61 -32.30
C PHE A 233 83.39 13.25 -31.57
N GLY A 234 82.18 12.82 -31.19
CA GLY A 234 81.91 11.54 -30.56
C GLY A 234 81.84 10.33 -31.49
N GLU A 235 81.83 10.53 -32.82
CA GLU A 235 81.75 9.47 -33.84
C GLU A 235 83.11 8.75 -34.02
N THR A 236 83.64 8.21 -32.93
CA THR A 236 84.88 7.42 -32.90
C THR A 236 84.63 6.07 -32.21
N GLU A 237 85.45 5.08 -32.52
CA GLU A 237 85.35 3.73 -31.91
C GLU A 237 85.84 3.72 -30.44
N LEU A 238 86.19 4.88 -29.86
CA LEU A 238 86.46 5.00 -28.43
C LEU A 238 85.19 5.04 -27.57
N HIS A 239 84.02 5.25 -28.17
CA HIS A 239 82.71 5.36 -27.52
C HIS A 239 82.62 6.50 -26.49
N TYR A 240 81.41 6.75 -25.96
CA TYR A 240 81.14 7.91 -25.10
C TYR A 240 81.66 7.66 -23.69
N GLY A 241 82.24 8.69 -23.06
CA GLY A 241 82.77 8.59 -21.69
C GLY A 241 84.09 7.84 -21.54
N PHE A 242 84.92 7.74 -22.59
CA PHE A 242 86.25 7.14 -22.51
C PHE A 242 87.22 7.99 -21.67
N ASP A 243 87.64 7.47 -20.51
CA ASP A 243 88.45 8.20 -19.52
C ASP A 243 89.79 8.75 -20.08
N GLY A 244 90.41 8.06 -21.03
CA GLY A 244 91.73 8.42 -21.59
C GLY A 244 91.71 9.45 -22.72
N ILE A 245 90.54 10.01 -23.07
CA ILE A 245 90.37 10.78 -24.31
C ILE A 245 91.21 12.07 -24.39
N LYS A 246 91.55 12.71 -23.26
CA LYS A 246 92.36 13.94 -23.25
C LYS A 246 93.80 13.70 -23.72
N ASP A 247 94.42 12.59 -23.34
CA ASP A 247 95.76 12.22 -23.81
C ASP A 247 95.76 11.99 -25.32
N VAL A 248 94.67 11.43 -25.87
CA VAL A 248 94.47 11.24 -27.31
C VAL A 248 94.37 12.59 -28.02
N ILE A 249 93.64 13.54 -27.45
CA ILE A 249 93.52 14.91 -27.97
C ILE A 249 94.89 15.61 -27.97
N ASP A 250 95.68 15.47 -26.91
CA ASP A 250 97.01 16.10 -26.82
C ASP A 250 98.01 15.46 -27.82
N LEU A 251 97.95 14.14 -28.01
CA LEU A 251 98.70 13.46 -29.07
C LEU A 251 98.25 13.92 -30.46
N PHE A 252 96.95 14.09 -30.68
CA PHE A 252 96.43 14.61 -31.94
C PHE A 252 96.85 16.06 -32.18
N LYS A 253 96.88 16.91 -31.14
CA LYS A 253 97.39 18.28 -31.24
C LYS A 253 98.86 18.29 -31.65
N LYS A 254 99.69 17.44 -31.04
CA LYS A 254 101.10 17.30 -31.40
C LYS A 254 101.26 16.83 -32.86
N TYR A 255 100.51 15.81 -33.26
CA TYR A 255 100.44 15.36 -34.66
C TYR A 255 100.03 16.51 -35.61
N CYS A 256 99.07 17.34 -35.19
CA CYS A 256 98.60 18.49 -35.95
C CYS A 256 99.65 19.57 -36.14
N ASP A 257 100.45 19.85 -35.11
CA ASP A 257 101.53 20.84 -35.17
C ASP A 257 102.69 20.35 -36.04
N GLU A 258 103.08 19.08 -35.89
CA GLU A 258 104.13 18.43 -36.68
C GLU A 258 103.75 18.31 -38.16
N ASN A 259 102.45 18.21 -38.47
CA ASN A 259 101.92 18.10 -39.84
C ASN A 259 101.16 19.35 -40.31
N SER A 260 101.42 20.51 -39.70
CA SER A 260 100.65 21.75 -39.91
C SER A 260 100.64 22.26 -41.36
N THR A 261 101.65 21.92 -42.17
CA THR A 261 101.73 22.29 -43.60
C THR A 261 101.30 21.17 -44.54
N ASN A 262 100.96 19.97 -44.03
CA ASN A 262 100.56 18.83 -44.86
C ASN A 262 99.07 18.90 -45.25
N PRO A 263 98.72 19.08 -46.53
CA PRO A 263 97.33 19.21 -46.97
C PRO A 263 96.51 17.93 -46.77
N LYS A 264 97.14 16.75 -46.70
CA LYS A 264 96.50 15.45 -46.49
C LYS A 264 96.49 14.98 -45.03
N ARG A 265 96.76 15.87 -44.07
CA ARG A 265 96.68 15.56 -42.65
C ARG A 265 95.33 14.93 -42.29
N LEU A 266 95.36 13.85 -41.50
CA LEU A 266 94.16 13.14 -41.05
C LEU A 266 93.27 14.05 -40.20
N THR A 267 91.95 13.83 -40.31
CA THR A 267 90.94 14.44 -39.43
C THR A 267 90.96 13.78 -38.05
N TRP A 268 90.32 14.38 -37.05
CA TRP A 268 90.23 13.81 -35.70
C TRP A 268 89.71 12.36 -35.70
N ASN A 269 88.54 12.10 -36.29
CA ASN A 269 87.93 10.75 -36.26
C ASN A 269 88.78 9.73 -37.04
N ASP A 270 89.36 10.13 -38.18
CA ASP A 270 90.25 9.25 -38.94
C ASP A 270 91.55 8.96 -38.19
N TYR A 271 92.16 9.96 -37.54
CA TYR A 271 93.34 9.76 -36.72
C TYR A 271 93.04 8.81 -35.55
N VAL A 272 91.91 9.00 -34.86
CA VAL A 272 91.51 8.14 -33.74
C VAL A 272 91.30 6.69 -34.22
N ASN A 273 90.47 6.50 -35.25
CA ASN A 273 90.05 5.15 -35.65
C ASN A 273 91.11 4.41 -36.48
N LYS A 274 91.92 5.10 -37.29
CA LYS A 274 92.87 4.46 -38.20
C LYS A 274 94.31 4.47 -37.70
N GLU A 275 94.69 5.41 -36.84
CA GLU A 275 96.06 5.48 -36.28
C GLU A 275 96.08 5.12 -34.80
N TYR A 276 95.30 5.81 -33.96
CA TYR A 276 95.38 5.63 -32.51
C TYR A 276 94.88 4.25 -32.05
N ILE A 277 93.68 3.83 -32.46
CA ILE A 277 93.09 2.56 -32.01
C ILE A 277 93.91 1.33 -32.44
N PRO A 278 94.31 1.18 -33.72
CA PRO A 278 95.12 0.03 -34.13
C PRO A 278 96.48 -0.01 -33.42
N THR A 279 97.06 1.16 -33.13
CA THR A 279 98.38 1.30 -32.50
C THR A 279 98.34 0.99 -31.00
N TYR A 280 97.42 1.61 -30.26
CA TYR A 280 97.39 1.57 -28.80
C TYR A 280 96.39 0.55 -28.24
N LYS A 281 95.52 -0.03 -29.08
CA LYS A 281 94.49 -1.03 -28.74
C LYS A 281 93.75 -0.73 -27.43
N PRO A 282 93.14 0.45 -27.31
CA PRO A 282 92.42 0.84 -26.10
C PRO A 282 91.18 -0.04 -25.90
N CYS A 283 90.69 -0.11 -24.67
CA CYS A 283 89.46 -0.82 -24.35
C CYS A 283 88.32 0.16 -24.06
N PRO A 284 87.45 0.44 -25.04
CA PRO A 284 86.38 1.43 -24.90
C PRO A 284 85.21 0.91 -24.05
N PRO A 285 84.43 1.82 -23.41
CA PRO A 285 83.19 1.48 -22.72
C PRO A 285 82.12 0.91 -23.67
N PRO A 286 81.00 0.33 -23.16
CA PRO A 286 79.92 -0.18 -24.02
C PRO A 286 79.28 0.93 -24.86
N ALA A 287 78.91 0.62 -26.11
CA ALA A 287 78.33 1.60 -27.03
C ALA A 287 76.93 2.07 -26.57
N MET A 288 76.72 3.39 -26.51
CA MET A 288 75.41 4.00 -26.25
C MET A 288 74.71 4.34 -27.57
N PRO A 289 73.38 4.18 -27.68
CA PRO A 289 72.66 4.35 -28.94
C PRO A 289 72.75 5.79 -29.46
N MET A 290 73.15 5.96 -30.72
CA MET A 290 73.17 7.25 -31.44
C MET A 290 71.99 7.34 -32.42
N VAL A 291 71.40 8.53 -32.56
CA VAL A 291 70.43 8.85 -33.61
C VAL A 291 71.07 9.87 -34.57
N SER A 292 71.31 9.49 -35.82
CA SER A 292 71.84 10.37 -36.87
C SER A 292 70.90 10.36 -38.10
N PRO A 293 70.52 11.52 -38.66
CA PRO A 293 69.71 11.59 -39.88
C PRO A 293 70.62 11.74 -41.11
N ASP A 294 70.55 10.78 -42.05
CA ASP A 294 71.24 10.84 -43.34
C ASP A 294 70.20 10.83 -44.48
N ILE A 295 70.31 11.78 -45.41
CA ILE A 295 69.42 11.89 -46.58
C ILE A 295 70.15 11.31 -47.80
N LYS A 296 69.63 10.20 -48.33
CA LYS A 296 69.82 9.79 -49.74
C LYS A 296 68.46 9.53 -50.37
N THR A 297 68.31 10.00 -51.60
CA THR A 297 67.09 9.98 -52.41
C THR A 297 66.84 8.62 -53.04
N GLU A 298 65.74 7.96 -52.65
CA GLU A 298 65.06 6.89 -53.40
C GLU A 298 63.56 7.23 -53.56
N SER A 299 62.93 6.61 -54.57
CA SER A 299 61.65 6.95 -55.20
C SER A 299 60.44 7.09 -54.24
N TYR A 300 59.58 8.08 -54.51
CA TYR A 300 58.41 8.49 -53.70
C TYR A 300 57.42 7.35 -53.36
N CYS A 301 57.28 6.34 -54.22
CA CYS A 301 56.33 5.23 -53.99
C CYS A 301 56.86 4.16 -53.02
N ASP A 302 58.16 3.86 -53.06
CA ASP A 302 58.78 2.88 -52.15
C ASP A 302 58.88 3.43 -50.73
N GLY A 303 59.09 4.76 -50.61
CA GLY A 303 59.05 5.47 -49.32
C GLY A 303 57.66 5.46 -48.68
N LEU A 304 56.60 5.58 -49.46
CA LEU A 304 55.22 5.56 -48.96
C LEU A 304 54.82 4.14 -48.49
N ALA A 305 55.19 3.10 -49.24
CA ALA A 305 54.91 1.71 -48.88
C ALA A 305 55.69 1.27 -47.63
N ALA A 306 56.96 1.67 -47.51
CA ALA A 306 57.77 1.41 -46.31
C ALA A 306 57.24 2.15 -45.08
N TYR A 307 56.77 3.39 -45.25
CA TYR A 307 56.17 4.19 -44.18
C TYR A 307 54.88 3.54 -43.65
N PHE A 308 53.93 3.19 -44.52
CA PHE A 308 52.69 2.53 -44.09
C PHE A 308 52.97 1.17 -43.42
N ASN A 309 53.90 0.38 -43.94
CA ASN A 309 54.30 -0.87 -43.28
C ASN A 309 54.91 -0.66 -41.88
N SER A 310 55.68 0.41 -41.66
CA SER A 310 56.17 0.73 -40.32
C SER A 310 55.07 1.18 -39.37
N VAL A 311 54.12 1.99 -39.86
CA VAL A 311 52.98 2.49 -39.06
C VAL A 311 52.07 1.33 -38.66
N TYR A 312 51.75 0.42 -39.59
CA TYR A 312 50.94 -0.76 -39.29
C TYR A 312 51.63 -1.73 -38.33
N LYS A 313 52.95 -1.89 -38.40
CA LYS A 313 53.71 -2.71 -37.44
C LYS A 313 53.68 -2.11 -36.04
N THR A 314 53.85 -0.80 -35.91
CA THR A 314 53.78 -0.10 -34.62
C THR A 314 52.37 -0.15 -34.04
N ASP A 315 51.35 0.14 -34.83
CA ASP A 315 49.95 0.08 -34.41
C ASP A 315 49.53 -1.36 -34.02
N ALA A 316 49.93 -2.38 -34.78
CA ALA A 316 49.69 -3.78 -34.41
C ALA A 316 50.37 -4.17 -33.08
N TYR A 317 51.58 -3.68 -32.84
CA TYR A 317 52.30 -3.89 -31.59
C TYR A 317 51.63 -3.14 -30.41
N GLU A 318 51.21 -1.90 -30.60
CA GLU A 318 50.49 -1.13 -29.58
C GLU A 318 49.14 -1.77 -29.23
N ARG A 319 48.38 -2.25 -30.23
CA ARG A 319 47.15 -3.02 -30.00
C ARG A 319 47.41 -4.32 -29.24
N TYR A 320 48.51 -5.02 -29.54
CA TYR A 320 48.90 -6.21 -28.78
C TYR A 320 49.18 -5.87 -27.31
N ILE A 321 50.00 -4.84 -27.05
CA ILE A 321 50.29 -4.38 -25.68
C ILE A 321 49.01 -3.92 -24.96
N GLN A 322 48.10 -3.24 -25.66
CA GLN A 322 46.82 -2.83 -25.09
C GLN A 322 45.93 -4.03 -24.76
N SER A 323 45.91 -5.06 -25.61
CA SER A 323 45.20 -6.31 -25.32
C SER A 323 45.75 -7.00 -24.08
N GLN A 324 47.07 -7.06 -23.93
CA GLN A 324 47.74 -7.68 -22.78
C GLN A 324 47.49 -6.87 -21.49
N LYS A 325 47.44 -5.54 -21.57
CA LYS A 325 47.04 -4.69 -20.44
C LYS A 325 45.58 -4.91 -20.04
N ASN A 326 44.67 -4.96 -21.02
CA ASN A 326 43.26 -5.21 -20.75
C ASN A 326 43.04 -6.60 -20.15
N GLU A 327 43.75 -7.61 -20.65
CA GLU A 327 43.73 -8.97 -20.11
C GLU A 327 44.30 -9.01 -18.68
N PHE A 328 45.41 -8.32 -18.42
CA PHE A 328 45.96 -8.19 -17.08
C PHE A 328 44.99 -7.49 -16.12
N ILE A 329 44.39 -6.36 -16.51
CA ILE A 329 43.41 -5.63 -15.69
C ILE A 329 42.20 -6.51 -15.42
N LYS A 330 41.68 -7.20 -16.43
CA LYS A 330 40.56 -8.14 -16.28
C LYS A 330 40.90 -9.26 -15.30
N ASN A 331 42.08 -9.88 -15.42
CA ASN A 331 42.53 -10.93 -14.53
C ASN A 331 42.81 -10.42 -13.10
N TYR A 332 43.38 -9.23 -12.98
CA TYR A 332 43.64 -8.57 -11.69
C TYR A 332 42.33 -8.23 -10.96
N ILE A 333 41.34 -7.63 -11.65
CA ILE A 333 40.03 -7.33 -11.08
C ILE A 333 39.31 -8.64 -10.73
N ALA A 334 39.35 -9.66 -11.59
CA ALA A 334 38.75 -10.96 -11.28
C ALA A 334 39.38 -11.60 -10.03
N SER A 335 40.71 -11.58 -9.90
CA SER A 335 41.40 -12.06 -8.69
C SER A 335 41.07 -11.20 -7.46
N ALA A 336 41.13 -9.87 -7.58
CA ALA A 336 40.80 -8.96 -6.49
C ALA A 336 39.35 -9.15 -6.00
N MET A 337 38.39 -9.27 -6.91
CA MET A 337 36.98 -9.51 -6.56
C MET A 337 36.74 -10.93 -6.03
N SER A 338 37.47 -11.95 -6.52
CA SER A 338 37.33 -13.34 -6.03
C SER A 338 37.73 -13.54 -4.56
N THR A 339 38.49 -12.59 -3.99
CA THR A 339 39.00 -12.64 -2.61
C THR A 339 38.26 -11.70 -1.66
N VAL A 340 37.40 -10.81 -2.18
CA VAL A 340 36.61 -9.90 -1.36
C VAL A 340 35.33 -10.62 -0.92
N VAL A 341 35.26 -10.96 0.37
CA VAL A 341 34.02 -11.35 1.04
C VAL A 341 33.53 -10.13 1.82
N GLU A 342 32.62 -9.35 1.25
CA GLU A 342 31.96 -8.27 1.97
C GLU A 342 30.96 -8.86 2.96
N GLN A 343 31.22 -8.71 4.26
CA GLN A 343 30.25 -9.06 5.30
C GLN A 343 29.54 -7.79 5.78
N PHE A 344 28.30 -7.60 5.32
CA PHE A 344 27.42 -6.53 5.75
C PHE A 344 26.43 -7.05 6.79
N ASN A 345 26.66 -6.71 8.06
CA ASN A 345 25.77 -7.09 9.17
C ASN A 345 24.93 -5.88 9.58
N VAL A 346 23.61 -5.97 9.43
CA VAL A 346 22.65 -4.96 9.91
C VAL A 346 21.82 -5.56 11.03
N ASN A 347 21.89 -4.95 12.21
CA ASN A 347 20.97 -5.25 13.30
C ASN A 347 19.91 -4.16 13.35
N TYR A 348 18.65 -4.53 13.16
CA TYR A 348 17.49 -3.68 13.41
C TYR A 348 16.45 -4.47 14.19
N ALA A 349 15.66 -3.79 15.02
CA ALA A 349 14.51 -4.40 15.64
C ALA A 349 13.44 -4.60 14.57
N ASP A 350 12.90 -5.81 14.44
CA ASP A 350 11.76 -6.06 13.58
C ASP A 350 10.57 -5.22 14.05
N LYS A 351 10.13 -4.29 13.20
CA LYS A 351 8.99 -3.40 13.46
C LYS A 351 7.69 -3.98 12.90
N GLU A 352 7.74 -5.13 12.25
CA GLU A 352 6.58 -5.84 11.72
C GLU A 352 5.95 -6.70 12.83
N TYR A 353 4.82 -6.26 13.35
CA TYR A 353 4.21 -6.85 14.54
C TYR A 353 3.47 -8.18 14.23
N GLN A 354 2.70 -8.20 13.15
CA GLN A 354 1.80 -9.28 12.77
C GLN A 354 1.75 -9.46 11.26
N TYR A 355 1.57 -10.70 10.81
CA TYR A 355 1.61 -11.07 9.40
C TYR A 355 0.33 -11.80 9.06
N THR A 356 -0.30 -11.40 7.96
CA THR A 356 -1.23 -12.29 7.28
C THR A 356 -0.55 -12.78 6.03
N LEU A 357 -0.38 -14.09 5.90
CA LEU A 357 0.28 -14.66 4.72
C LEU A 357 -0.77 -15.03 3.69
N TYR A 358 -0.52 -14.65 2.44
CA TYR A 358 -1.33 -14.99 1.28
C TYR A 358 -0.47 -15.80 0.32
N TYR A 359 -0.93 -17.00 -0.02
CA TYR A 359 -0.26 -17.88 -0.97
C TYR A 359 -1.07 -17.95 -2.25
N TYR A 360 -0.39 -17.77 -3.37
CA TYR A 360 -0.99 -17.80 -4.69
C TYR A 360 -0.42 -18.95 -5.51
N ASP A 361 -1.24 -19.54 -6.38
CA ASP A 361 -0.74 -20.43 -7.42
C ASP A 361 -0.08 -19.63 -8.57
N GLN A 362 0.46 -20.33 -9.57
CA GLN A 362 1.09 -19.70 -10.74
C GLN A 362 0.12 -18.89 -11.62
N ALA A 363 -1.19 -19.14 -11.50
CA ALA A 363 -2.22 -18.39 -12.21
C ALA A 363 -2.68 -17.15 -11.41
N GLY A 364 -2.15 -16.94 -10.20
CA GLY A 364 -2.49 -15.80 -9.34
C GLY A 364 -3.71 -16.03 -8.45
N ASN A 365 -4.20 -17.27 -8.32
CA ASN A 365 -5.36 -17.57 -7.48
C ASN A 365 -4.94 -17.76 -6.03
N LEU A 366 -5.71 -17.20 -5.10
CA LEU A 366 -5.43 -17.30 -3.66
C LEU A 366 -5.71 -18.73 -3.17
N ILE A 367 -4.67 -19.55 -2.98
CA ILE A 367 -4.79 -20.97 -2.59
C ILE A 367 -4.71 -21.20 -1.09
N LYS A 368 -4.15 -20.25 -0.32
CA LYS A 368 -4.08 -20.36 1.13
C LYS A 368 -3.90 -19.00 1.80
N THR A 369 -4.57 -18.80 2.93
CA THR A 369 -4.28 -17.70 3.86
C THR A 369 -3.88 -18.24 5.23
N VAL A 370 -3.05 -17.49 5.93
CA VAL A 370 -2.64 -17.78 7.32
C VAL A 370 -2.91 -16.53 8.15
N ALA A 371 -3.77 -16.67 9.16
CA ALA A 371 -4.08 -15.58 10.08
C ALA A 371 -2.87 -15.23 10.97
N PRO A 372 -2.79 -14.01 11.52
CA PRO A 372 -1.64 -13.55 12.32
C PRO A 372 -1.20 -14.46 13.46
N GLU A 373 -2.14 -15.06 14.18
CA GLU A 373 -1.83 -15.99 15.26
C GLU A 373 -1.31 -17.35 14.76
N GLY A 374 -1.61 -17.68 13.49
CA GLY A 374 -1.17 -18.89 12.82
C GLY A 374 0.22 -18.80 12.19
N VAL A 375 0.76 -17.59 12.04
CA VAL A 375 2.09 -17.39 11.43
C VAL A 375 3.19 -17.85 12.38
N ASN A 376 3.65 -19.06 12.11
CA ASN A 376 4.85 -19.63 12.70
C ASN A 376 6.08 -19.18 11.92
N ARG A 377 6.90 -18.28 12.49
CA ARG A 377 8.19 -17.91 11.92
C ARG A 377 9.25 -18.91 12.38
N PHE A 378 10.27 -19.15 11.55
CA PHE A 378 11.40 -19.96 12.00
C PHE A 378 12.13 -19.26 13.13
N ASP A 379 12.47 -20.02 14.16
CA ASP A 379 13.51 -19.63 15.11
C ASP A 379 14.84 -19.97 14.44
N THR A 380 15.55 -18.95 13.95
CA THR A 380 16.72 -19.11 13.10
C THR A 380 17.88 -19.68 13.90
N THR A 381 17.98 -21.01 13.91
CA THR A 381 19.20 -21.71 14.32
C THR A 381 20.10 -21.91 13.10
N SER A 382 21.41 -21.84 13.29
CA SER A 382 22.39 -22.00 12.20
C SER A 382 22.24 -23.32 11.45
N VAL A 383 21.74 -24.37 12.10
CA VAL A 383 21.50 -25.68 11.50
C VAL A 383 20.32 -25.65 10.52
N LEU A 384 19.20 -25.06 10.90
CA LEU A 384 18.01 -24.99 10.05
C LEU A 384 18.24 -24.07 8.84
N ASP A 385 18.93 -22.94 9.04
CA ASP A 385 19.32 -22.04 7.94
C ASP A 385 20.23 -22.75 6.93
N THR A 386 21.19 -23.54 7.41
CA THR A 386 22.07 -24.34 6.55
C THR A 386 21.26 -25.35 5.73
N GLN A 387 20.28 -26.03 6.34
CA GLN A 387 19.41 -26.99 5.64
C GLN A 387 18.50 -26.31 4.61
N ILE A 388 17.91 -25.15 4.95
CA ILE A 388 17.09 -24.36 4.03
C ILE A 388 17.92 -23.90 2.83
N ASN A 389 19.13 -23.37 3.07
CA ASN A 389 20.02 -22.92 2.00
C ASN A 389 20.46 -24.08 1.12
N GLN A 390 20.83 -25.22 1.70
CA GLN A 390 21.15 -26.44 0.94
C GLN A 390 19.97 -26.91 0.07
N SER A 391 18.74 -26.89 0.59
CA SER A 391 17.54 -27.25 -0.19
C SER A 391 17.30 -26.30 -1.35
N ARG A 392 17.52 -24.99 -1.15
CA ARG A 392 17.42 -23.96 -2.20
C ARG A 392 18.49 -24.15 -3.27
N ASP A 393 19.74 -24.35 -2.87
CA ASP A 393 20.87 -24.54 -3.77
C ASP A 393 20.70 -25.80 -4.63
N GLN A 394 20.17 -26.87 -4.03
CA GLN A 394 19.92 -28.14 -4.70
C GLN A 394 18.58 -28.15 -5.47
N LYS A 395 17.78 -27.09 -5.40
CA LYS A 395 16.42 -26.99 -5.97
C LYS A 395 15.54 -28.19 -5.59
N LEU A 396 15.69 -28.65 -4.34
CA LEU A 396 14.88 -29.72 -3.78
C LEU A 396 13.72 -29.12 -3.00
N ASP A 397 12.50 -29.55 -3.34
CA ASP A 397 11.33 -29.26 -2.53
C ASP A 397 11.33 -30.18 -1.30
N ASN A 398 11.65 -29.61 -0.14
CA ASN A 398 11.60 -30.32 1.12
C ASN A 398 10.52 -29.71 2.04
N ALA A 399 9.35 -30.35 2.09
CA ALA A 399 8.22 -29.91 2.90
C ALA A 399 8.52 -29.84 4.42
N THR A 400 9.52 -30.58 4.90
CA THR A 400 9.94 -30.54 6.32
C THR A 400 10.68 -29.24 6.69
N LEU A 401 11.16 -28.51 5.69
CA LEU A 401 11.83 -27.21 5.84
C LEU A 401 10.88 -26.03 5.59
N LEU A 402 9.57 -26.27 5.47
CA LEU A 402 8.55 -25.23 5.40
C LEU A 402 8.01 -24.93 6.80
N PRO A 403 7.70 -23.66 7.11
CA PRO A 403 7.19 -23.30 8.42
C PRO A 403 5.80 -23.93 8.63
N ASN A 404 5.62 -24.61 9.76
CA ASN A 404 4.36 -25.25 10.11
C ASN A 404 3.36 -24.20 10.64
N HIS A 405 2.77 -23.44 9.72
CA HIS A 405 1.73 -22.46 10.01
C HIS A 405 0.42 -23.12 10.46
N LYS A 406 -0.26 -22.47 11.39
CA LYS A 406 -1.59 -22.83 11.91
C LYS A 406 -2.65 -21.87 11.38
N PHE A 407 -3.92 -22.01 11.76
CA PHE A 407 -5.02 -21.15 11.27
C PHE A 407 -5.02 -20.96 9.74
N LYS A 408 -4.75 -22.05 9.02
CA LYS A 408 -4.70 -22.02 7.56
C LYS A 408 -6.12 -22.07 7.03
N THR A 409 -6.46 -21.13 6.16
CA THR A 409 -7.60 -21.30 5.25
C THR A 409 -7.05 -21.71 3.91
N GLU A 410 -7.55 -22.80 3.34
CA GLU A 410 -7.05 -23.38 2.09
C GLU A 410 -8.17 -23.36 1.04
N TYR A 411 -7.80 -23.13 -0.21
CA TYR A 411 -8.72 -22.97 -1.34
C TYR A 411 -8.25 -23.82 -2.52
N ARG A 412 -9.19 -24.32 -3.33
CA ARG A 412 -8.90 -24.98 -4.60
C ARG A 412 -9.79 -24.42 -5.70
N TYR A 413 -9.24 -24.30 -6.89
CA TYR A 413 -9.90 -23.74 -8.06
C TYR A 413 -9.94 -24.75 -9.20
N ASN A 414 -10.94 -24.65 -10.06
CA ASN A 414 -10.95 -25.34 -11.35
C ASN A 414 -10.20 -24.54 -12.42
N THR A 415 -10.11 -25.09 -13.64
CA THR A 415 -9.43 -24.45 -14.79
C THR A 415 -10.10 -23.17 -15.30
N LEU A 416 -11.33 -22.87 -14.85
CA LEU A 416 -12.05 -21.62 -15.14
C LEU A 416 -11.84 -20.56 -14.04
N ASN A 417 -10.90 -20.79 -13.12
CA ASN A 417 -10.64 -19.93 -11.97
C ASN A 417 -11.86 -19.75 -11.03
N GLN A 418 -12.62 -20.82 -10.81
CA GLN A 418 -13.76 -20.84 -9.90
C GLN A 418 -13.41 -21.62 -8.63
N LEU A 419 -13.80 -21.10 -7.46
CA LEU A 419 -13.57 -21.75 -6.16
C LEU A 419 -14.42 -23.02 -6.04
N ILE A 420 -13.79 -24.20 -5.97
CA ILE A 420 -14.49 -25.50 -5.91
C ILE A 420 -14.45 -26.14 -4.52
N TRP A 421 -13.49 -25.74 -3.69
CA TRP A 421 -13.31 -26.27 -2.34
C TRP A 421 -12.63 -25.23 -1.47
N GLN A 422 -13.07 -25.14 -0.22
CA GLN A 422 -12.47 -24.32 0.82
C GLN A 422 -12.42 -25.10 2.13
N GLN A 423 -11.36 -24.95 2.91
CA GLN A 423 -11.30 -25.37 4.32
C GLN A 423 -10.92 -24.17 5.16
N THR A 424 -11.70 -23.90 6.20
CA THR A 424 -11.37 -22.86 7.19
C THR A 424 -11.09 -23.50 8.56
N PRO A 425 -10.34 -22.82 9.45
CA PRO A 425 -10.08 -23.29 10.82
C PRO A 425 -11.36 -23.52 11.65
N ASP A 426 -12.34 -22.64 11.51
CA ASP A 426 -13.57 -22.64 12.30
C ASP A 426 -14.77 -23.30 11.58
N GLY A 427 -14.82 -23.18 10.26
CA GLY A 427 -15.99 -23.52 9.43
C GLY A 427 -15.91 -24.85 8.69
N GLY A 428 -14.87 -25.65 8.93
CA GLY A 428 -14.73 -26.95 8.29
C GLY A 428 -14.47 -26.87 6.77
N THR A 429 -14.70 -27.98 6.07
CA THR A 429 -14.68 -28.07 4.60
C THR A 429 -16.00 -27.59 4.00
N THR A 430 -15.92 -26.83 2.91
CA THR A 430 -17.03 -26.54 1.99
C THR A 430 -16.64 -26.85 0.55
N LYS A 431 -17.54 -27.52 -0.18
CA LYS A 431 -17.41 -27.80 -1.63
C LYS A 431 -18.44 -27.01 -2.43
N PHE A 432 -18.08 -26.65 -3.66
CA PHE A 432 -18.93 -25.89 -4.57
C PHE A 432 -19.02 -26.57 -5.93
N ALA A 433 -20.22 -26.62 -6.50
CA ALA A 433 -20.49 -27.16 -7.82
C ALA A 433 -21.07 -26.10 -8.76
N TYR A 434 -20.59 -26.14 -10.00
CA TYR A 434 -20.95 -25.21 -11.06
C TYR A 434 -21.66 -25.93 -12.21
N ASP A 435 -22.64 -25.25 -12.83
CA ASP A 435 -23.24 -25.72 -14.08
C ASP A 435 -22.32 -25.45 -15.28
N ASP A 436 -22.74 -25.91 -16.46
CA ASP A 436 -22.02 -25.68 -17.72
C ASP A 436 -21.88 -24.20 -18.12
N LEU A 437 -22.68 -23.30 -17.55
CA LEU A 437 -22.58 -21.85 -17.76
C LEU A 437 -21.66 -21.19 -16.72
N GLY A 438 -21.06 -21.96 -15.81
CA GLY A 438 -20.15 -21.46 -14.77
C GLY A 438 -20.85 -20.81 -13.59
N ARG A 439 -22.14 -21.11 -13.34
CA ARG A 439 -22.91 -20.57 -12.21
C ARG A 439 -22.93 -21.57 -11.05
N ILE A 440 -22.83 -21.11 -9.81
CA ILE A 440 -22.91 -21.98 -8.62
C ILE A 440 -24.33 -22.55 -8.51
N ILE A 441 -24.45 -23.87 -8.57
CA ILE A 441 -25.75 -24.57 -8.47
C ILE A 441 -25.90 -25.38 -7.19
N ALA A 442 -24.78 -25.76 -6.56
CA ALA A 442 -24.78 -26.47 -5.29
C ALA A 442 -23.55 -26.11 -4.46
N SER A 443 -23.70 -26.15 -3.15
CA SER A 443 -22.60 -26.21 -2.21
C SER A 443 -22.93 -27.16 -1.06
N GLN A 444 -21.89 -27.68 -0.44
CA GLN A 444 -22.01 -28.59 0.70
C GLN A 444 -20.91 -28.29 1.69
N ASN A 445 -21.31 -27.83 2.88
CA ASN A 445 -20.41 -27.67 4.02
C ASN A 445 -20.35 -28.96 4.87
N GLU A 446 -19.45 -28.98 5.85
CA GLU A 446 -19.18 -30.17 6.66
C GLU A 446 -20.38 -30.62 7.51
N LYS A 447 -21.20 -29.67 7.99
CA LYS A 447 -22.46 -29.96 8.70
C LYS A 447 -23.49 -30.63 7.78
N GLN A 448 -23.59 -30.17 6.54
CA GLN A 448 -24.50 -30.70 5.53
C GLN A 448 -24.05 -32.05 5.00
N LEU A 449 -22.73 -32.24 4.85
CA LEU A 449 -22.12 -33.50 4.40
C LEU A 449 -22.55 -34.68 5.28
N ALA A 450 -22.57 -34.50 6.61
CA ALA A 450 -22.96 -35.54 7.57
C ALA A 450 -24.40 -36.04 7.39
N LYS A 451 -25.27 -35.27 6.73
CA LYS A 451 -26.67 -35.60 6.47
C LYS A 451 -27.00 -35.72 4.98
N ASN A 452 -26.01 -35.60 4.09
CA ASN A 452 -26.21 -35.55 2.64
C ASN A 452 -27.18 -34.44 2.17
N HIS A 453 -27.09 -33.27 2.83
CA HIS A 453 -27.82 -32.06 2.44
C HIS A 453 -26.94 -31.20 1.52
N PHE A 454 -27.58 -30.33 0.74
CA PHE A 454 -26.89 -29.37 -0.12
C PHE A 454 -27.61 -28.03 -0.09
N SER A 455 -26.85 -26.94 -0.03
CA SER A 455 -27.38 -25.64 -0.45
C SER A 455 -27.44 -25.63 -1.97
N TYR A 456 -28.53 -25.18 -2.57
CA TYR A 456 -28.71 -25.14 -4.02
C TYR A 456 -29.19 -23.78 -4.51
N THR A 457 -28.96 -23.50 -5.79
CA THR A 457 -29.43 -22.26 -6.44
C THR A 457 -29.84 -22.56 -7.87
N LYS A 458 -30.95 -21.96 -8.30
CA LYS A 458 -31.49 -22.06 -9.66
C LYS A 458 -31.57 -20.70 -10.30
N TYR A 459 -31.43 -20.71 -11.61
CA TYR A 459 -31.36 -19.52 -12.43
C TYR A 459 -32.37 -19.57 -13.56
N ASP A 460 -32.86 -18.42 -13.97
CA ASP A 460 -33.56 -18.31 -15.25
C ASP A 460 -32.58 -18.26 -16.44
N VAL A 461 -33.14 -18.10 -17.64
CA VAL A 461 -32.38 -18.01 -18.90
C VAL A 461 -31.50 -16.75 -18.99
N LEU A 462 -31.73 -15.74 -18.15
CA LEU A 462 -30.92 -14.52 -18.07
C LEU A 462 -29.85 -14.62 -16.97
N GLY A 463 -29.76 -15.74 -16.25
CA GLY A 463 -28.80 -15.94 -15.16
C GLY A 463 -29.21 -15.31 -13.83
N ARG A 464 -30.48 -14.92 -13.65
CA ARG A 464 -30.98 -14.37 -12.38
C ARG A 464 -31.46 -15.49 -11.47
N ILE A 465 -31.25 -15.37 -10.15
CA ILE A 465 -31.63 -16.38 -9.17
C ILE A 465 -33.16 -16.45 -9.05
N THR A 466 -33.75 -17.59 -9.37
CA THR A 466 -35.20 -17.82 -9.25
C THR A 466 -35.57 -18.64 -8.02
N GLU A 467 -34.65 -19.45 -7.51
CA GLU A 467 -34.86 -20.28 -6.32
C GLU A 467 -33.51 -20.53 -5.63
N ALA A 468 -33.46 -20.45 -4.31
CA ALA A 468 -32.33 -20.87 -3.49
C ALA A 468 -32.81 -21.44 -2.16
N GLY A 469 -32.10 -22.41 -1.61
CA GLY A 469 -32.43 -23.02 -0.32
C GLY A 469 -31.57 -24.24 -0.03
N GLU A 470 -32.00 -25.10 0.89
CA GLU A 470 -31.36 -26.39 1.16
C GLU A 470 -32.21 -27.53 0.59
N ILE A 471 -31.58 -28.54 0.01
CA ILE A 471 -32.23 -29.76 -0.47
C ILE A 471 -31.73 -30.96 0.34
N HIS A 472 -32.66 -31.78 0.83
CA HIS A 472 -32.35 -32.98 1.62
C HIS A 472 -32.46 -34.19 0.70
N THR A 473 -31.33 -34.87 0.45
CA THR A 473 -31.27 -35.94 -0.55
C THR A 473 -30.95 -37.30 0.08
N ASP A 474 -31.67 -38.35 -0.35
CA ASP A 474 -31.45 -39.74 0.08
C ASP A 474 -30.61 -40.55 -0.92
N ILE A 475 -30.36 -40.03 -2.13
CA ILE A 475 -29.50 -40.62 -3.17
C ILE A 475 -28.11 -39.98 -3.10
N SER A 476 -27.08 -40.74 -3.48
CA SER A 476 -25.69 -40.28 -3.60
C SER A 476 -25.53 -39.20 -4.69
N TYR A 477 -25.83 -37.95 -4.31
CA TYR A 477 -25.23 -36.76 -4.91
C TYR A 477 -23.85 -36.53 -4.29
N SER A 478 -22.92 -36.02 -5.09
CA SER A 478 -21.63 -35.56 -4.58
C SER A 478 -21.09 -34.42 -5.44
N ILE A 479 -20.16 -33.66 -4.87
CA ILE A 479 -19.38 -32.67 -5.60
C ILE A 479 -17.98 -33.25 -5.81
N ASP A 480 -17.58 -33.42 -7.06
CA ASP A 480 -16.27 -33.94 -7.42
C ASP A 480 -15.15 -32.89 -7.31
N ASP A 481 -13.90 -33.32 -7.49
CA ASP A 481 -12.73 -32.45 -7.37
C ASP A 481 -12.56 -31.46 -8.53
N ASN A 482 -13.47 -31.45 -9.52
CA ASN A 482 -13.53 -30.44 -10.58
C ASN A 482 -14.66 -29.43 -10.35
N GLY A 483 -15.37 -29.52 -9.21
CA GLY A 483 -16.52 -28.67 -8.90
C GLY A 483 -17.75 -28.98 -9.75
N ARG A 484 -18.00 -30.25 -10.05
CA ARG A 484 -19.17 -30.71 -10.79
C ARG A 484 -20.12 -31.45 -9.86
N LEU A 485 -21.42 -31.21 -10.00
CA LEU A 485 -22.44 -31.98 -9.29
C LEU A 485 -22.61 -33.34 -9.98
N ILE A 486 -22.48 -34.41 -9.22
CA ILE A 486 -22.52 -35.79 -9.68
C ILE A 486 -23.72 -36.50 -9.06
N GLU A 487 -24.56 -37.11 -9.88
CA GLU A 487 -25.59 -38.06 -9.48
C GLU A 487 -25.17 -39.46 -9.96
N LYS A 488 -24.92 -40.41 -9.04
CA LYS A 488 -24.55 -41.80 -9.39
C LYS A 488 -23.46 -41.90 -10.48
N ASN A 489 -22.37 -41.13 -10.33
CA ASN A 489 -21.23 -41.01 -11.26
C ASN A 489 -21.51 -40.29 -12.59
N ILE A 490 -22.69 -39.69 -12.76
CA ILE A 490 -23.04 -38.89 -13.94
C ILE A 490 -23.08 -37.41 -13.56
N ARG A 491 -22.43 -36.55 -14.34
CA ARG A 491 -22.51 -35.10 -14.17
C ARG A 491 -23.93 -34.61 -14.45
N VAL A 492 -24.44 -33.75 -13.58
CA VAL A 492 -25.72 -33.07 -13.72
C VAL A 492 -25.57 -31.57 -13.43
N ASN A 493 -26.45 -30.76 -14.01
CA ASN A 493 -26.47 -29.30 -13.78
C ASN A 493 -27.60 -28.86 -12.81
N THR A 494 -28.37 -29.80 -12.28
CA THR A 494 -29.46 -29.51 -11.35
C THR A 494 -29.86 -30.78 -10.57
N PHE A 495 -30.59 -30.59 -9.47
CA PHE A 495 -31.17 -31.68 -8.68
C PHE A 495 -32.50 -32.15 -9.28
N LYS A 496 -32.88 -33.40 -9.01
CA LYS A 496 -34.22 -33.92 -9.34
C LYS A 496 -35.24 -33.48 -8.30
N ASP A 497 -35.63 -32.20 -8.36
CA ASP A 497 -36.43 -31.51 -7.34
C ASP A 497 -37.70 -32.24 -6.88
N ALA A 498 -38.41 -32.89 -7.81
CA ALA A 498 -39.70 -33.53 -7.52
C ALA A 498 -39.59 -34.73 -6.56
N LEU A 499 -38.37 -35.18 -6.25
CA LEU A 499 -38.12 -36.35 -5.41
C LEU A 499 -37.74 -36.00 -3.97
N TYR A 500 -37.45 -34.73 -3.67
CA TYR A 500 -36.80 -34.36 -2.41
C TYR A 500 -37.46 -33.18 -1.72
N SER A 501 -37.44 -33.21 -0.39
CA SER A 501 -37.87 -32.07 0.41
C SER A 501 -36.83 -30.95 0.31
N LYS A 502 -37.31 -29.72 0.18
CA LYS A 502 -36.48 -28.52 0.17
C LYS A 502 -36.82 -27.67 1.37
N HIS A 503 -35.82 -27.14 2.05
CA HIS A 503 -35.95 -26.40 3.29
C HIS A 503 -35.44 -24.98 3.12
N GLN A 504 -36.09 -24.05 3.81
CA GLN A 504 -35.71 -22.64 3.88
C GLN A 504 -35.49 -22.03 2.49
N VAL A 505 -36.47 -22.26 1.61
CA VAL A 505 -36.41 -21.90 0.20
C VAL A 505 -36.90 -20.48 -0.01
N THR A 506 -36.11 -19.67 -0.69
CA THR A 506 -36.53 -18.39 -1.26
C THR A 506 -36.75 -18.57 -2.76
N LYS A 507 -37.94 -18.21 -3.25
CA LYS A 507 -38.25 -18.09 -4.67
C LYS A 507 -38.41 -16.63 -5.07
N THR A 508 -37.76 -16.23 -6.15
CA THR A 508 -37.83 -14.86 -6.67
C THR A 508 -38.49 -14.87 -8.03
N ILE A 509 -39.58 -14.11 -8.16
CA ILE A 509 -40.32 -13.92 -9.41
C ILE A 509 -39.92 -12.58 -10.02
N TYR A 510 -39.63 -12.60 -11.32
CA TYR A 510 -39.26 -11.42 -12.08
C TYR A 510 -40.27 -11.13 -13.18
N SER A 511 -40.53 -9.85 -13.44
CA SER A 511 -41.29 -9.34 -14.60
C SER A 511 -42.75 -9.76 -14.73
N GLN A 512 -43.16 -10.83 -14.06
CA GLN A 512 -44.51 -11.38 -14.08
C GLN A 512 -45.29 -10.91 -12.87
N ASP A 513 -46.61 -10.84 -12.98
CA ASP A 513 -47.51 -10.61 -11.84
C ASP A 513 -47.78 -11.95 -11.14
N PRO A 514 -47.15 -12.23 -9.97
CA PRO A 514 -47.21 -13.54 -9.36
C PRO A 514 -48.59 -13.83 -8.75
N GLU A 515 -48.99 -15.09 -8.81
CA GLU A 515 -50.17 -15.58 -8.09
C GLU A 515 -49.81 -15.80 -6.61
N VAL A 516 -50.67 -15.32 -5.72
CA VAL A 516 -50.46 -15.35 -4.26
C VAL A 516 -51.46 -16.29 -3.58
N GLU A 517 -52.62 -16.47 -4.18
CA GLU A 517 -53.65 -17.45 -3.80
C GLU A 517 -54.35 -17.92 -5.07
N ALA A 518 -55.12 -19.02 -4.99
CA ALA A 518 -55.80 -19.56 -6.17
C ALA A 518 -56.70 -18.51 -6.83
N ASN A 519 -56.38 -18.16 -8.09
CA ASN A 519 -57.00 -17.12 -8.91
C ASN A 519 -56.84 -15.67 -8.38
N LEU A 520 -55.87 -15.42 -7.50
CA LEU A 520 -55.57 -14.09 -6.94
C LEU A 520 -54.11 -13.71 -7.24
N LYS A 521 -53.92 -12.62 -7.98
CA LYS A 521 -52.58 -12.11 -8.30
C LYS A 521 -52.14 -11.02 -7.33
N ALA A 522 -50.83 -10.78 -7.25
CA ALA A 522 -50.27 -9.71 -6.43
C ALA A 522 -50.83 -8.33 -6.83
N SER A 523 -51.08 -8.09 -8.13
CA SER A 523 -51.72 -6.86 -8.60
C SER A 523 -53.08 -6.57 -7.97
N ASN A 524 -53.83 -7.60 -7.55
CA ASN A 524 -55.10 -7.44 -6.85
C ASN A 524 -54.93 -6.99 -5.39
N LEU A 525 -53.75 -7.17 -4.79
CA LEU A 525 -53.47 -6.78 -3.41
C LEU A 525 -52.99 -5.32 -3.29
N PHE A 526 -52.44 -4.76 -4.38
CA PHE A 526 -51.92 -3.39 -4.43
C PHE A 526 -53.04 -2.37 -4.60
N ARG A 527 -52.93 -1.25 -3.90
CA ARG A 527 -53.85 -0.11 -4.03
C ARG A 527 -53.45 0.87 -5.11
N THR A 528 -52.19 0.81 -5.54
CA THR A 528 -51.60 1.70 -6.53
C THR A 528 -51.37 1.04 -7.90
N ALA A 529 -51.83 -0.21 -8.07
CA ALA A 529 -51.69 -0.94 -9.32
C ALA A 529 -52.34 -0.16 -10.48
N THR A 530 -51.63 -0.12 -11.61
CA THR A 530 -52.14 0.45 -12.85
C THR A 530 -52.69 -0.66 -13.74
N ASN A 531 -53.50 -0.30 -14.74
CA ASN A 531 -54.05 -1.26 -15.70
C ASN A 531 -52.97 -1.98 -16.55
N ASN A 532 -51.70 -1.57 -16.49
CA ASN A 532 -50.63 -2.13 -17.31
C ASN A 532 -49.38 -2.50 -16.49
N VAL A 533 -49.56 -3.37 -15.49
CA VAL A 533 -48.49 -3.89 -14.61
C VAL A 533 -47.33 -4.56 -15.37
N ALA A 534 -47.56 -5.05 -16.59
CA ALA A 534 -46.52 -5.69 -17.40
C ALA A 534 -45.39 -4.73 -17.79
N LEU A 535 -45.70 -3.44 -18.03
CA LEU A 535 -44.68 -2.44 -18.38
C LEU A 535 -43.86 -2.02 -17.15
N SER A 536 -44.52 -1.80 -16.00
CA SER A 536 -43.85 -1.42 -14.75
C SER A 536 -43.05 -2.56 -14.12
N ASN A 537 -43.33 -3.83 -14.46
CA ASN A 537 -42.65 -4.97 -13.85
C ASN A 537 -41.41 -5.44 -14.64
N ARG A 538 -41.25 -5.04 -15.91
CA ARG A 538 -40.20 -5.54 -16.81
C ARG A 538 -38.80 -5.46 -16.17
N ASN A 539 -38.10 -6.59 -16.15
CA ASN A 539 -36.76 -6.76 -15.58
C ASN A 539 -36.62 -6.46 -14.08
N ARG A 540 -37.73 -6.40 -13.33
CA ARG A 540 -37.74 -6.14 -11.88
C ARG A 540 -38.21 -7.35 -11.09
N VAL A 541 -37.87 -7.39 -9.79
CA VAL A 541 -38.39 -8.38 -8.83
C VAL A 541 -39.82 -8.02 -8.50
N THR A 542 -40.78 -8.90 -8.74
CA THR A 542 -42.20 -8.63 -8.46
C THR A 542 -42.69 -9.36 -7.22
N GLY A 543 -42.02 -10.46 -6.85
CA GLY A 543 -42.32 -11.21 -5.64
C GLY A 543 -41.11 -11.99 -5.13
N VAL A 544 -40.95 -12.00 -3.81
CA VAL A 544 -39.99 -12.84 -3.08
C VAL A 544 -40.80 -13.70 -2.12
N PHE A 545 -40.85 -15.00 -2.35
CA PHE A 545 -41.63 -15.96 -1.59
C PHE A 545 -40.70 -16.83 -0.74
N TYR A 546 -41.04 -17.02 0.52
CA TYR A 546 -40.29 -17.86 1.45
C TYR A 546 -41.09 -19.08 1.87
N TYR A 547 -40.42 -20.23 1.87
CA TYR A 547 -40.97 -21.52 2.28
C TYR A 547 -40.01 -22.14 3.30
N ASN A 548 -40.51 -22.45 4.49
CA ASN A 548 -39.76 -23.19 5.48
C ASN A 548 -39.52 -24.63 5.00
N VAL A 549 -40.54 -25.27 4.42
CA VAL A 549 -40.45 -26.60 3.81
C VAL A 549 -41.31 -26.68 2.55
N ILE A 550 -40.76 -27.25 1.48
CA ILE A 550 -41.48 -27.60 0.25
C ILE A 550 -41.42 -29.13 0.09
N ASN A 551 -42.58 -29.78 0.20
CA ASN A 551 -42.76 -31.23 0.04
C ASN A 551 -43.55 -31.61 -1.23
N ASP A 552 -44.18 -30.63 -1.87
CA ASP A 552 -45.00 -30.80 -3.06
C ASP A 552 -44.60 -29.77 -4.13
N SER A 553 -45.24 -29.84 -5.31
CA SER A 553 -45.00 -28.90 -6.40
C SER A 553 -45.80 -27.60 -6.27
N SER A 554 -46.56 -27.40 -5.17
CA SER A 554 -47.43 -26.22 -5.02
C SER A 554 -46.62 -24.95 -4.81
N THR A 555 -46.84 -23.97 -5.69
CA THR A 555 -46.22 -22.64 -5.60
C THR A 555 -47.00 -21.66 -4.73
N LEU A 556 -48.13 -22.09 -4.15
CA LEU A 556 -49.03 -21.23 -3.38
C LEU A 556 -48.98 -21.49 -1.88
N ASN A 557 -48.17 -22.45 -1.41
CA ASN A 557 -48.05 -22.81 0.01
C ASN A 557 -46.80 -22.20 0.70
N PHE A 558 -46.50 -20.93 0.41
CA PHE A 558 -45.43 -20.19 1.07
C PHE A 558 -45.82 -19.77 2.49
N ASP A 559 -44.84 -19.61 3.39
CA ASP A 559 -45.03 -19.12 4.75
C ASP A 559 -45.18 -17.59 4.78
N ASN A 560 -44.37 -16.91 3.98
CA ASN A 560 -44.47 -15.46 3.81
C ASN A 560 -43.98 -15.03 2.41
N ALA A 561 -44.36 -13.82 2.02
CA ALA A 561 -43.93 -13.21 0.76
C ALA A 561 -43.77 -11.70 0.87
N ILE A 562 -42.94 -11.14 0.00
CA ILE A 562 -42.81 -9.69 -0.23
C ILE A 562 -43.15 -9.44 -1.70
N LEU A 563 -44.08 -8.54 -1.95
CA LEU A 563 -44.60 -8.23 -3.27
C LEU A 563 -44.33 -6.77 -3.59
N TYR A 564 -43.90 -6.49 -4.82
CA TYR A 564 -43.52 -5.14 -5.24
C TYR A 564 -44.35 -4.67 -6.44
N ASN A 565 -44.76 -3.40 -6.37
CA ASN A 565 -45.30 -2.63 -7.47
C ASN A 565 -44.43 -1.40 -7.70
N TYR A 566 -44.23 -1.02 -8.96
CA TYR A 566 -43.29 0.03 -9.35
C TYR A 566 -43.97 1.19 -10.06
N ASP A 567 -43.36 2.37 -9.99
CA ASP A 567 -43.70 3.49 -10.86
C ASP A 567 -43.05 3.35 -12.26
N ILE A 568 -43.24 4.37 -13.12
CA ILE A 568 -42.69 4.38 -14.49
C ILE A 568 -41.17 4.52 -14.54
N HIS A 569 -40.54 5.09 -13.50
CA HIS A 569 -39.09 5.23 -13.38
C HIS A 569 -38.44 3.97 -12.77
N GLY A 570 -39.23 3.11 -12.14
CA GLY A 570 -38.79 1.89 -11.50
C GLY A 570 -38.56 2.00 -10.00
N ASN A 571 -39.03 3.06 -9.36
CA ASN A 571 -39.03 3.16 -7.89
C ASN A 571 -40.15 2.27 -7.33
N VAL A 572 -39.95 1.70 -6.14
CA VAL A 572 -40.96 0.89 -5.46
C VAL A 572 -42.11 1.79 -5.04
N LYS A 573 -43.22 1.75 -5.77
CA LYS A 573 -44.41 2.56 -5.49
C LYS A 573 -45.25 1.99 -4.37
N GLU A 574 -45.34 0.67 -4.28
CA GLU A 574 -46.02 -0.02 -3.19
C GLU A 574 -45.37 -1.37 -2.92
N GLN A 575 -45.21 -1.68 -1.64
CA GLN A 575 -44.82 -2.99 -1.17
C GLN A 575 -45.94 -3.60 -0.33
N VAL A 576 -46.15 -4.89 -0.50
CA VAL A 576 -47.01 -5.70 0.37
C VAL A 576 -46.20 -6.85 0.95
N SER A 577 -46.10 -6.89 2.27
CA SER A 577 -45.61 -8.04 3.01
C SER A 577 -46.79 -8.93 3.39
N TYR A 578 -46.75 -10.19 2.97
CA TYR A 578 -47.75 -11.22 3.25
C TYR A 578 -47.17 -12.20 4.27
N ASN A 579 -47.76 -12.30 5.46
CA ASN A 579 -47.39 -13.31 6.47
C ASN A 579 -48.54 -14.29 6.67
N ARG A 580 -48.44 -15.50 6.10
CA ARG A 580 -49.53 -16.48 6.12
C ARG A 580 -49.94 -16.91 7.52
N SER A 581 -49.00 -16.94 8.48
CA SER A 581 -49.28 -17.33 9.86
C SER A 581 -50.30 -16.43 10.56
N LEU A 582 -50.51 -15.21 10.05
CA LEU A 582 -51.48 -14.25 10.58
C LEU A 582 -52.84 -14.29 9.87
N LYS A 583 -53.00 -15.13 8.84
CA LYS A 583 -54.24 -15.17 8.07
C LYS A 583 -55.32 -15.92 8.82
N ASN A 584 -56.42 -15.25 9.12
CA ASN A 584 -57.64 -15.87 9.63
C ASN A 584 -58.56 -16.26 8.46
N TYR A 585 -58.58 -17.53 8.09
CA TYR A 585 -59.40 -18.06 6.98
C TYR A 585 -60.91 -18.00 7.23
N ASN A 586 -61.33 -17.91 8.50
CA ASN A 586 -62.73 -17.82 8.88
C ASN A 586 -63.18 -16.37 9.11
N CYS A 587 -62.35 -15.40 8.75
CA CYS A 587 -62.66 -14.01 8.96
C CYS A 587 -63.82 -13.56 8.07
N GLN A 588 -64.80 -12.89 8.69
CA GLN A 588 -65.92 -12.25 8.02
C GLN A 588 -65.88 -10.75 8.30
N GLU A 589 -65.63 -9.92 7.28
CA GLU A 589 -65.56 -8.46 7.41
C GLU A 589 -66.90 -7.83 7.84
N THR A 590 -68.01 -8.54 7.65
CA THR A 590 -69.36 -8.10 8.04
C THR A 590 -69.61 -8.25 9.53
N VAL A 591 -68.79 -9.02 10.25
CA VAL A 591 -68.88 -9.17 11.71
C VAL A 591 -68.23 -7.96 12.35
N ILE A 592 -69.01 -7.26 13.18
CA ILE A 592 -68.59 -6.12 13.98
C ILE A 592 -68.38 -6.62 15.40
N ASP A 593 -67.18 -6.37 15.93
CA ASP A 593 -66.85 -6.64 17.32
C ASP A 593 -67.77 -5.83 18.24
N SER A 594 -68.48 -6.50 19.15
CA SER A 594 -69.52 -5.88 19.99
C SER A 594 -68.98 -4.86 20.98
N ASP A 595 -67.70 -4.98 21.34
CA ASP A 595 -67.07 -4.19 22.40
C ASP A 595 -66.36 -2.95 21.86
N SER A 596 -65.77 -3.05 20.66
CA SER A 596 -65.04 -1.97 19.99
C SER A 596 -65.82 -1.31 18.85
N GLY A 597 -66.90 -1.91 18.37
CA GLY A 597 -67.68 -1.42 17.22
C GLY A 597 -66.91 -1.48 15.89
N ARG A 598 -65.76 -2.17 15.85
CA ARG A 598 -64.89 -2.26 14.66
C ARG A 598 -65.21 -3.52 13.85
N LYS A 599 -65.13 -3.40 12.53
CA LYS A 599 -65.15 -4.56 11.63
C LYS A 599 -63.87 -5.37 11.79
N ASN A 600 -63.98 -6.69 11.64
CA ASN A 600 -62.81 -7.57 11.58
C ASN A 600 -61.88 -7.19 10.42
N ASP A 601 -60.59 -7.05 10.69
CA ASP A 601 -59.57 -6.85 9.64
C ASP A 601 -59.13 -8.20 9.05
N CYS A 602 -59.83 -8.66 8.02
CA CYS A 602 -59.52 -9.91 7.34
C CYS A 602 -58.19 -9.88 6.55
N GLU A 603 -57.60 -8.69 6.41
CA GLU A 603 -56.29 -8.48 5.80
C GLU A 603 -55.16 -8.29 6.81
N ALA A 604 -55.35 -8.66 8.09
CA ALA A 604 -54.30 -8.47 9.12
C ALA A 604 -52.94 -9.09 8.77
N HIS A 605 -52.96 -10.12 7.91
CA HIS A 605 -51.79 -10.82 7.36
C HIS A 605 -51.02 -10.04 6.27
N LEU A 606 -51.59 -8.94 5.76
CA LEU A 606 -51.02 -8.07 4.74
C LEU A 606 -50.58 -6.75 5.36
N LYS A 607 -49.30 -6.41 5.22
CA LYS A 607 -48.75 -5.11 5.64
C LYS A 607 -48.31 -4.32 4.41
N ARG A 608 -48.92 -3.15 4.20
CA ARG A 608 -48.71 -2.33 3.00
C ARG A 608 -47.90 -1.08 3.29
N VAL A 609 -46.98 -0.75 2.39
CA VAL A 609 -46.20 0.50 2.41
C VAL A 609 -46.30 1.13 1.03
N VAL A 610 -46.84 2.35 0.97
CA VAL A 610 -47.01 3.11 -0.28
C VAL A 610 -46.06 4.29 -0.27
N TYR A 611 -45.36 4.50 -1.38
CA TYR A 611 -44.41 5.58 -1.57
C TYR A 611 -44.92 6.57 -2.62
N ASP A 612 -44.66 7.84 -2.35
CA ASP A 612 -44.83 8.94 -3.30
C ASP A 612 -43.48 9.58 -3.55
N TYR A 613 -43.10 9.71 -4.81
CA TYR A 613 -41.79 10.21 -5.23
C TYR A 613 -41.93 11.49 -6.05
N ASP A 614 -40.95 12.36 -5.89
CA ASP A 614 -40.73 13.44 -6.86
C ASP A 614 -40.16 12.84 -8.16
N LEU A 615 -40.84 13.08 -9.28
CA LEU A 615 -40.54 12.43 -10.56
C LEU A 615 -39.20 12.91 -11.18
N ILE A 616 -38.66 14.05 -10.75
CA ILE A 616 -37.43 14.62 -11.32
C ILE A 616 -36.21 14.21 -10.49
N SER A 617 -36.27 14.44 -9.17
CA SER A 617 -35.18 14.19 -8.23
C SER A 617 -35.12 12.73 -7.75
N GLY A 618 -36.22 11.98 -7.86
CA GLY A 618 -36.35 10.63 -7.31
C GLY A 618 -36.42 10.58 -5.77
N LYS A 619 -36.57 11.73 -5.11
CA LYS A 619 -36.69 11.80 -3.64
C LYS A 619 -38.10 11.39 -3.19
N VAL A 620 -38.18 10.83 -1.99
CA VAL A 620 -39.43 10.37 -1.40
C VAL A 620 -40.16 11.57 -0.79
N ASN A 621 -41.30 11.96 -1.34
CA ASN A 621 -42.13 13.01 -0.76
C ASN A 621 -42.94 12.47 0.44
N LYS A 622 -43.45 11.25 0.33
CA LYS A 622 -44.38 10.67 1.31
C LYS A 622 -44.22 9.16 1.42
N VAL A 623 -44.35 8.63 2.63
CA VAL A 623 -44.47 7.19 2.92
C VAL A 623 -45.76 6.98 3.70
N ILE A 624 -46.64 6.12 3.19
CA ILE A 624 -47.92 5.79 3.84
C ILE A 624 -47.87 4.32 4.24
N PHE A 625 -47.77 4.08 5.54
CA PHE A 625 -47.95 2.76 6.12
C PHE A 625 -49.45 2.47 6.27
N GLN A 626 -49.88 1.29 5.83
CA GLN A 626 -51.25 0.78 5.96
C GLN A 626 -52.35 1.80 5.60
N PRO A 627 -52.37 2.30 4.35
CA PRO A 627 -53.37 3.27 3.92
C PRO A 627 -54.79 2.82 4.27
N ASN A 628 -55.69 3.74 4.66
CA ASN A 628 -57.10 3.51 5.03
C ASN A 628 -57.35 2.33 6.01
N LYS A 629 -56.37 1.95 6.83
CA LYS A 629 -56.55 0.99 7.93
C LYS A 629 -56.46 1.72 9.27
N ALA A 630 -56.91 1.07 10.34
CA ALA A 630 -56.92 1.66 11.67
C ALA A 630 -55.51 1.97 12.20
N ASP A 631 -54.50 1.26 11.71
CA ASP A 631 -53.08 1.40 12.02
C ASP A 631 -52.32 2.21 10.95
N GLN A 632 -53.02 3.04 10.17
CA GLN A 632 -52.39 3.92 9.19
C GLN A 632 -51.42 4.89 9.88
N PHE A 633 -50.25 5.07 9.27
CA PHE A 633 -49.30 6.10 9.69
C PHE A 633 -48.53 6.65 8.51
N ILE A 634 -48.43 7.97 8.42
CA ILE A 634 -47.92 8.67 7.24
C ILE A 634 -46.72 9.51 7.63
N HIS A 635 -45.64 9.41 6.86
CA HIS A 635 -44.50 10.32 6.90
C HIS A 635 -44.49 11.20 5.66
N ARG A 636 -44.13 12.47 5.81
CA ARG A 636 -43.87 13.42 4.72
C ARG A 636 -42.51 14.08 4.93
N TYR A 637 -41.77 14.23 3.84
CA TYR A 637 -40.43 14.80 3.83
C TYR A 637 -40.42 16.09 3.02
N ASN A 638 -39.81 17.14 3.56
CA ASN A 638 -39.56 18.38 2.83
C ASN A 638 -38.06 18.53 2.58
N TYR A 639 -37.71 19.09 1.43
CA TYR A 639 -36.33 19.21 0.96
C TYR A 639 -35.96 20.67 0.68
N ASP A 640 -34.68 21.00 0.82
CA ASP A 640 -34.12 22.26 0.32
C ASP A 640 -33.79 22.17 -1.20
N ALA A 641 -33.30 23.28 -1.75
CA ALA A 641 -32.90 23.37 -3.17
C ALA A 641 -31.75 22.43 -3.55
N ASP A 642 -30.96 21.95 -2.57
CA ASP A 642 -29.88 20.99 -2.77
C ASP A 642 -30.36 19.53 -2.59
N ASN A 643 -31.68 19.31 -2.47
CA ASN A 643 -32.32 18.01 -2.24
C ASN A 643 -31.91 17.32 -0.92
N ARG A 644 -31.60 18.10 0.13
CA ARG A 644 -31.40 17.61 1.50
C ARG A 644 -32.69 17.75 2.31
N ILE A 645 -32.96 16.80 3.20
CA ILE A 645 -34.18 16.81 4.04
C ILE A 645 -34.08 17.97 5.03
N VAL A 646 -35.05 18.88 5.05
CA VAL A 646 -35.11 19.99 6.02
C VAL A 646 -36.16 19.79 7.10
N SER A 647 -37.16 18.95 6.86
CA SER A 647 -38.11 18.57 7.90
C SER A 647 -38.79 17.25 7.61
N VAL A 648 -39.17 16.55 8.67
CA VAL A 648 -40.02 15.36 8.65
C VAL A 648 -41.27 15.63 9.46
N GLU A 649 -42.42 15.27 8.90
CA GLU A 649 -43.72 15.38 9.55
C GLU A 649 -44.43 14.02 9.49
N THR A 650 -45.20 13.71 10.53
CA THR A 650 -46.05 12.53 10.54
C THR A 650 -47.51 12.87 10.76
N SER A 651 -48.38 11.95 10.35
CA SER A 651 -49.82 12.06 10.49
C SER A 651 -50.50 10.69 10.51
N PRO A 652 -51.47 10.46 11.40
CA PRO A 652 -52.29 9.24 11.37
C PRO A 652 -53.37 9.28 10.26
N ASP A 653 -53.88 10.46 9.91
CA ASP A 653 -55.04 10.64 9.02
C ASP A 653 -54.70 11.34 7.69
N GLY A 654 -53.51 11.94 7.58
CA GLY A 654 -53.07 12.75 6.46
C GLY A 654 -53.64 14.17 6.43
N ALA A 655 -54.40 14.56 7.46
CA ALA A 655 -55.02 15.86 7.60
C ALA A 655 -54.34 16.69 8.70
N ILE A 656 -54.12 16.11 9.88
CA ILE A 656 -53.42 16.75 11.00
C ILE A 656 -51.98 16.26 10.99
N TRP A 657 -51.05 17.19 10.79
CA TRP A 657 -49.62 16.90 10.69
C TRP A 657 -48.89 17.41 11.92
N GLU A 658 -48.01 16.57 12.45
CA GLU A 658 -47.08 16.91 13.52
C GLU A 658 -45.66 16.87 12.98
N LYS A 659 -44.89 17.93 13.20
CA LYS A 659 -43.46 17.95 12.85
C LYS A 659 -42.69 17.08 13.84
N ASP A 660 -41.98 16.08 13.35
CA ASP A 660 -41.14 15.21 14.18
C ASP A 660 -39.72 15.75 14.32
N ALA A 661 -39.18 16.31 13.24
CA ALA A 661 -37.84 16.87 13.23
C ALA A 661 -37.68 17.97 12.18
N GLU A 662 -36.85 18.96 12.51
CA GLU A 662 -36.30 19.95 11.59
C GLU A 662 -34.78 19.80 11.52
N TYR A 663 -34.21 19.92 10.32
CA TYR A 663 -32.78 19.74 10.07
C TYR A 663 -32.17 21.00 9.48
N LYS A 664 -31.01 21.38 9.99
CA LYS A 664 -30.20 22.49 9.48
C LYS A 664 -28.81 21.98 9.16
N TYR A 665 -28.22 22.51 8.09
CA TYR A 665 -26.92 22.10 7.58
C TYR A 665 -25.94 23.26 7.58
N TYR A 666 -24.66 22.95 7.75
CA TYR A 666 -23.61 23.91 7.43
C TYR A 666 -23.60 24.19 5.92
N PRO A 667 -23.13 25.38 5.49
CA PRO A 667 -23.03 25.70 4.07
C PRO A 667 -22.19 24.71 3.25
N HIS A 668 -21.24 24.02 3.90
CA HIS A 668 -20.38 23.01 3.27
C HIS A 668 -20.94 21.58 3.31
N GLY A 669 -22.17 21.36 3.82
CA GLY A 669 -22.90 20.09 3.67
C GLY A 669 -23.33 19.37 4.95
N PRO A 670 -22.47 19.19 5.98
CA PRO A 670 -22.79 18.40 7.17
C PRO A 670 -23.97 18.96 7.98
N LEU A 671 -24.70 18.07 8.65
CA LEU A 671 -25.80 18.42 9.54
C LEU A 671 -25.27 19.28 10.69
N SER A 672 -25.78 20.50 10.86
CA SER A 672 -25.37 21.39 11.95
C SER A 672 -26.28 21.29 13.15
N ARG A 673 -27.58 21.06 12.93
CA ARG A 673 -28.58 20.99 14.00
C ARG A 673 -29.80 20.17 13.61
N THR A 674 -30.35 19.43 14.59
CA THR A 674 -31.68 18.81 14.54
C THR A 674 -32.55 19.40 15.65
N VAL A 675 -33.79 19.78 15.35
CA VAL A 675 -34.78 20.20 16.36
C VAL A 675 -35.89 19.18 16.40
N LEU A 676 -36.14 18.58 17.57
CA LEU A 676 -37.10 17.48 17.73
C LEU A 676 -38.49 17.99 18.14
N GLY A 677 -39.51 17.40 17.53
CA GLY A 677 -40.92 17.58 17.83
C GLY A 677 -41.49 18.93 17.41
N ASN A 678 -42.81 18.96 17.26
CA ASN A 678 -43.55 20.14 16.80
C ASN A 678 -43.51 21.30 17.81
N LYS A 679 -43.22 20.98 19.08
CA LYS A 679 -43.03 21.96 20.16
C LYS A 679 -41.56 22.27 20.44
N GLU A 680 -40.65 21.82 19.55
CA GLU A 680 -39.22 22.06 19.65
C GLU A 680 -38.66 21.63 21.01
N VAL A 681 -38.94 20.38 21.40
CA VAL A 681 -38.71 19.87 22.75
C VAL A 681 -37.22 19.66 23.07
N GLN A 682 -36.37 19.51 22.05
CA GLN A 682 -34.93 19.31 22.20
C GLN A 682 -34.19 19.77 20.93
N GLY A 683 -33.11 20.53 21.12
CA GLY A 683 -32.09 20.80 20.10
C GLY A 683 -30.97 19.75 20.14
N ILE A 684 -30.47 19.33 18.99
CA ILE A 684 -29.27 18.50 18.88
C ILE A 684 -28.31 19.23 17.95
N ASP A 685 -27.26 19.80 18.51
CA ASP A 685 -26.28 20.61 17.80
C ASP A 685 -25.00 19.81 17.52
N TYR A 686 -24.52 19.85 16.28
CA TYR A 686 -23.35 19.09 15.84
C TYR A 686 -22.18 20.00 15.48
N ALA A 687 -20.98 19.63 15.92
CA ALA A 687 -19.74 20.23 15.44
C ALA A 687 -18.74 19.18 15.00
N TYR A 688 -17.92 19.56 14.04
CA TYR A 688 -16.95 18.68 13.40
C TYR A 688 -15.57 19.32 13.43
N THR A 689 -14.53 18.49 13.37
CA THR A 689 -13.17 18.93 13.06
C THR A 689 -13.08 19.36 11.59
N LEU A 690 -12.00 20.06 11.20
CA LEU A 690 -11.78 20.42 9.79
C LEU A 690 -11.66 19.21 8.85
N GLN A 691 -11.32 18.04 9.38
CA GLN A 691 -11.26 16.77 8.63
C GLN A 691 -12.63 16.08 8.51
N GLY A 692 -13.68 16.63 9.13
CA GLY A 692 -15.05 16.09 9.11
C GLY A 692 -15.36 15.09 10.23
N TRP A 693 -14.47 14.88 11.21
CA TRP A 693 -14.77 14.01 12.36
C TRP A 693 -15.70 14.70 13.35
N LEU A 694 -16.68 13.98 13.90
CA LEU A 694 -17.59 14.53 14.90
C LEU A 694 -16.80 14.94 16.15
N LYS A 695 -16.89 16.21 16.55
CA LYS A 695 -16.18 16.76 17.70
C LYS A 695 -17.04 16.80 18.95
N MET A 696 -18.32 17.14 18.80
CA MET A 696 -19.28 17.16 19.91
C MET A 696 -20.71 17.16 19.42
N VAL A 697 -21.60 16.76 20.33
CA VAL A 697 -23.05 16.97 20.26
C VAL A 697 -23.49 17.73 21.50
N ASN A 698 -24.14 18.90 21.32
CA ASN A 698 -24.57 19.87 22.33
C ASN A 698 -23.44 20.51 23.17
N GLY A 699 -22.42 19.73 23.54
CA GLY A 699 -21.28 20.12 24.36
C GLY A 699 -21.14 19.24 25.59
N GLU A 700 -20.13 19.54 26.41
CA GLU A 700 -19.83 18.80 27.64
C GLU A 700 -20.56 19.33 28.87
N ASN A 701 -21.29 20.44 28.74
CA ASN A 701 -22.07 21.01 29.83
C ASN A 701 -23.47 21.36 29.34
N ILE A 702 -24.45 20.68 29.91
CA ILE A 702 -25.87 20.77 29.52
C ILE A 702 -26.74 21.49 30.55
N SER A 703 -26.17 22.07 31.61
CA SER A 703 -26.95 22.68 32.70
C SER A 703 -26.83 24.20 32.83
N ASN A 704 -26.02 24.85 32.01
CA ASN A 704 -25.85 26.30 32.05
C ASN A 704 -25.95 26.91 30.65
N ASN A 705 -26.90 27.84 30.48
CA ASN A 705 -27.23 28.48 29.20
C ASN A 705 -26.07 29.30 28.59
N GLY A 706 -24.98 29.57 29.34
CA GLY A 706 -23.78 30.24 28.82
C GLY A 706 -22.68 29.32 28.29
N LEU A 707 -22.79 28.00 28.48
CA LEU A 707 -21.74 27.02 28.17
C LEU A 707 -22.16 25.99 27.08
N VAL A 708 -23.37 26.10 26.56
CA VAL A 708 -23.92 25.26 25.48
C VAL A 708 -23.55 25.82 24.10
N MET A 709 -23.41 24.93 23.09
CA MET A 709 -22.93 25.31 21.75
C MET A 709 -23.87 26.28 21.02
N TYR A 710 -25.18 26.12 21.21
CA TYR A 710 -26.20 27.09 20.87
C TYR A 710 -27.14 27.23 22.08
N PRO A 711 -27.16 28.39 22.77
CA PRO A 711 -28.10 28.60 23.86
C PRO A 711 -29.53 28.52 23.37
N ASP A 712 -30.21 27.45 23.76
CA ASP A 712 -31.66 27.31 23.71
C ASP A 712 -32.31 28.20 24.80
N GLY A 713 -31.95 29.50 24.78
CA GLY A 713 -32.43 30.57 25.64
C GLY A 713 -31.36 31.32 26.45
N SER A 714 -30.95 32.52 26.02
CA SER A 714 -30.91 33.74 26.84
C SER A 714 -30.14 34.89 26.17
N TYR A 715 -30.69 36.08 26.39
CA TYR A 715 -30.33 37.42 25.98
C TYR A 715 -28.94 37.86 26.50
N THR A 716 -28.13 38.49 25.64
CA THR A 716 -27.32 39.65 26.03
C THR A 716 -27.72 40.82 25.12
N ALA A 717 -28.10 41.94 25.72
CA ALA A 717 -28.53 43.12 24.98
C ALA A 717 -27.36 43.63 24.12
N GLY A 718 -27.49 43.63 22.79
CA GLY A 718 -26.58 44.38 21.91
C GLY A 718 -26.20 43.78 20.55
N THR A 719 -26.54 42.53 20.22
CA THR A 719 -26.22 41.94 18.89
C THR A 719 -27.46 41.42 18.17
N PRO A 720 -27.46 41.37 16.82
CA PRO A 720 -28.67 41.21 16.03
C PRO A 720 -29.21 39.77 16.12
N SER A 721 -30.36 39.62 16.78
CA SER A 721 -31.45 38.70 16.42
C SER A 721 -31.07 37.27 15.99
N MET A 722 -30.99 36.36 16.97
CA MET A 722 -31.43 34.97 16.78
C MET A 722 -32.74 34.77 17.56
N PRO A 723 -33.82 34.27 16.94
CA PRO A 723 -35.09 34.08 17.61
C PRO A 723 -35.00 33.02 18.72
N LYS A 724 -35.71 33.25 19.83
CA LYS A 724 -36.02 32.23 20.83
C LYS A 724 -36.69 31.03 20.14
N THR A 725 -36.13 29.83 20.24
CA THR A 725 -36.76 28.61 19.70
C THR A 725 -37.23 27.64 20.79
N SER A 726 -36.55 27.50 21.93
CA SER A 726 -36.94 26.55 22.98
C SER A 726 -36.66 27.08 24.39
N ASN A 727 -37.47 26.69 25.37
CA ASN A 727 -37.29 26.99 26.81
C ASN A 727 -36.74 25.75 27.56
N VAL A 728 -36.04 24.84 26.88
CA VAL A 728 -35.73 23.50 27.40
C VAL A 728 -34.22 23.29 27.44
N GLN A 729 -33.75 22.87 28.62
CA GLN A 729 -32.37 22.48 28.87
C GLN A 729 -32.03 21.21 28.08
N ASP A 730 -30.80 21.09 27.58
CA ASP A 730 -30.34 19.89 26.89
C ASP A 730 -30.42 18.65 27.78
N ALA A 731 -31.02 17.57 27.27
CA ALA A 731 -31.12 16.30 27.98
C ALA A 731 -29.79 15.51 28.03
N PHE A 732 -28.93 15.72 27.03
CA PHE A 732 -27.63 15.06 26.91
C PHE A 732 -26.66 15.90 26.09
N GLY A 733 -25.36 15.63 26.28
CA GLY A 733 -24.29 16.19 25.48
C GLY A 733 -23.03 15.36 25.62
N TYR A 734 -22.19 15.35 24.58
CA TYR A 734 -20.90 14.68 24.62
C TYR A 734 -19.88 15.34 23.69
N SER A 735 -18.60 15.09 23.98
CA SER A 735 -17.48 15.45 23.11
C SER A 735 -16.58 14.26 22.84
N LEU A 736 -15.90 14.31 21.70
CA LEU A 736 -14.91 13.34 21.27
C LEU A 736 -13.59 14.06 21.04
N SER A 737 -12.52 13.55 21.63
CA SER A 737 -11.15 14.06 21.42
C SER A 737 -10.26 12.99 20.83
N TYR A 738 -9.51 13.38 19.80
CA TYR A 738 -8.61 12.54 19.01
C TYR A 738 -7.15 12.87 19.37
N ASN A 739 -6.82 14.15 19.38
CA ASN A 739 -5.53 14.68 19.86
C ASN A 739 -5.74 16.05 20.53
N ASP A 740 -4.75 16.51 21.28
CA ASP A 740 -4.86 17.75 22.07
C ASP A 740 -5.10 19.01 21.23
N ASN A 741 -4.78 18.97 19.92
CA ASN A 741 -4.93 20.10 18.98
C ASN A 741 -6.07 19.90 17.98
N ASP A 742 -6.98 18.94 18.20
CA ASP A 742 -8.02 18.58 17.25
C ASP A 742 -9.13 19.63 17.08
N TYR A 743 -9.16 20.64 17.95
CA TYR A 743 -10.04 21.80 17.85
C TYR A 743 -9.33 23.07 18.33
N ARG A 744 -9.53 24.16 17.59
CA ARG A 744 -9.11 25.51 17.98
C ARG A 744 -10.19 26.50 17.56
N ALA A 745 -10.68 27.32 18.50
CA ALA A 745 -11.67 28.34 18.21
C ALA A 745 -11.09 29.44 17.30
N ILE A 746 -11.95 30.05 16.46
CA ILE A 746 -11.55 31.01 15.41
C ILE A 746 -11.48 32.48 15.92
N SER A 747 -11.76 32.78 17.19
CA SER A 747 -11.79 34.17 17.71
C SER A 747 -10.51 34.60 18.45
N SER A 748 -10.11 35.87 18.25
CA SER A 748 -8.92 36.52 18.81
C SER A 748 -9.11 37.19 20.19
N ASN A 749 -10.22 36.99 20.89
CA ASN A 749 -10.50 37.55 22.22
C ASN A 749 -10.94 36.45 23.19
N ASP A 750 -9.95 35.69 23.61
CA ASP A 750 -9.94 34.71 24.69
C ASP A 750 -9.98 35.41 26.08
N SER A 751 -10.90 36.36 26.29
CA SER A 751 -10.85 37.29 27.44
C SER A 751 -11.91 37.11 28.53
N TYR A 752 -12.57 35.95 28.60
CA TYR A 752 -13.23 35.50 29.83
C TYR A 752 -12.30 34.56 30.60
N PRO A 753 -11.46 35.08 31.51
CA PRO A 753 -10.59 34.23 32.32
C PRO A 753 -11.46 33.33 33.20
N LEU A 754 -11.31 32.02 33.05
CA LEU A 754 -11.57 31.10 34.16
C LEU A 754 -10.55 31.46 35.25
N GLN A 755 -10.93 32.32 36.20
CA GLN A 755 -10.09 32.69 37.33
C GLN A 755 -9.81 31.44 38.17
N ASN A 756 -8.68 30.80 37.92
CA ASN A 756 -8.04 29.95 38.90
C ASN A 756 -7.04 30.83 39.65
N ALA A 757 -7.30 31.08 40.94
CA ALA A 757 -6.48 31.98 41.75
C ALA A 757 -5.02 31.54 41.94
N ASN A 758 -4.54 30.46 41.30
CA ASN A 758 -3.18 29.92 41.42
C ASN A 758 -2.66 29.13 40.19
N SER A 759 -3.15 29.36 38.96
CA SER A 759 -2.63 28.68 37.76
C SER A 759 -1.90 29.64 36.80
N THR A 760 -0.65 29.31 36.45
CA THR A 760 0.21 30.07 35.53
C THR A 760 0.04 29.69 34.06
N THR A 761 -0.95 28.88 33.70
CA THR A 761 -1.30 28.57 32.30
C THR A 761 -2.76 28.90 32.04
N ILE A 762 -2.99 29.97 31.29
CA ILE A 762 -4.29 30.47 30.88
C ILE A 762 -4.69 29.73 29.58
N ASP A 763 -5.67 28.84 29.64
CA ASP A 763 -6.29 28.25 28.43
C ASP A 763 -7.75 28.71 28.38
N ASN A 764 -8.01 29.74 27.59
CA ASN A 764 -9.28 30.45 27.49
C ASN A 764 -10.22 29.71 26.53
N GLY A 765 -10.46 28.42 26.80
CA GLY A 765 -11.10 27.50 25.88
C GLY A 765 -12.56 27.81 25.56
N PHE A 766 -12.93 27.53 24.31
CA PHE A 766 -14.30 27.34 23.85
C PHE A 766 -15.15 26.58 24.90
N LEU A 767 -16.09 27.32 25.49
CA LEU A 767 -16.83 26.97 26.71
C LEU A 767 -17.57 25.61 26.67
N PRO A 768 -18.10 25.14 25.52
CA PRO A 768 -18.70 23.80 25.44
C PRO A 768 -17.73 22.62 25.57
N LEU A 769 -16.40 22.82 25.62
CA LEU A 769 -15.37 21.77 25.78
C LEU A 769 -14.58 21.90 27.11
N VAL A 770 -15.28 22.21 28.20
CA VAL A 770 -14.70 22.61 29.50
C VAL A 770 -13.94 21.50 30.24
N TYR A 771 -14.31 20.23 30.07
CA TYR A 771 -13.71 19.08 30.77
C TYR A 771 -12.67 18.34 29.95
N SER A 772 -12.86 18.20 28.63
CA SER A 772 -11.90 17.47 27.78
C SER A 772 -10.54 18.16 27.75
N ARG A 773 -10.54 19.49 27.71
CA ARG A 773 -9.34 20.35 27.71
C ARG A 773 -8.71 20.53 29.10
N ASN A 774 -9.45 20.24 30.16
CA ASN A 774 -8.95 20.39 31.51
C ASN A 774 -8.00 19.23 31.86
N THR A 775 -6.70 19.50 31.76
CA THR A 775 -5.63 18.55 32.09
C THR A 775 -5.51 18.26 33.59
N SER A 776 -6.14 19.07 34.46
CA SER A 776 -6.21 18.83 35.90
C SER A 776 -7.24 17.76 36.28
N VAL A 777 -8.09 17.34 35.33
CA VAL A 777 -9.09 16.29 35.51
C VAL A 777 -8.71 15.12 34.61
N LEU A 778 -8.04 14.10 35.14
CA LEU A 778 -7.52 12.94 34.40
C LEU A 778 -6.75 13.33 33.13
N GLY A 779 -5.42 13.44 33.24
CA GLY A 779 -4.54 13.83 32.13
C GLY A 779 -4.83 13.09 30.82
N GLY A 780 -4.78 13.80 29.70
CA GLY A 780 -5.05 13.23 28.38
C GLY A 780 -4.08 12.09 28.05
N GLY A 781 -4.60 10.97 27.54
CA GLY A 781 -3.79 9.87 27.01
C GLY A 781 -2.93 10.27 25.80
N SER A 782 -2.36 9.29 25.09
CA SER A 782 -1.57 9.55 23.88
C SER A 782 -2.42 10.23 22.78
N ASN A 783 -1.82 11.17 22.05
CA ASN A 783 -2.48 11.81 20.91
C ASN A 783 -2.62 10.83 19.73
N LEU A 784 -3.83 10.77 19.17
CA LEU A 784 -4.18 9.88 18.07
C LEU A 784 -4.53 10.73 16.84
N TYR A 785 -3.79 10.52 15.75
CA TYR A 785 -3.97 11.22 14.47
C TYR A 785 -4.62 10.34 13.39
N ASN A 786 -5.00 9.12 13.76
CA ASN A 786 -5.55 8.10 12.86
C ASN A 786 -7.09 7.99 12.92
N GLY A 787 -7.77 8.91 13.62
CA GLY A 787 -9.23 8.91 13.78
C GLY A 787 -9.75 8.10 14.97
N ASN A 788 -8.89 7.44 15.75
CA ASN A 788 -9.29 6.80 17.00
C ASN A 788 -9.67 7.84 18.07
N ILE A 789 -10.73 7.56 18.83
CA ILE A 789 -11.20 8.42 19.92
C ILE A 789 -10.30 8.20 21.13
N LYS A 790 -9.38 9.12 21.41
CA LYS A 790 -8.55 9.12 22.62
C LYS A 790 -9.38 9.31 23.88
N GLN A 791 -10.44 10.12 23.79
CA GLN A 791 -11.25 10.49 24.95
C GLN A 791 -12.69 10.82 24.54
N MET A 792 -13.63 10.44 25.40
CA MET A 792 -15.04 10.82 25.32
C MET A 792 -15.49 11.43 26.64
N VAL A 793 -16.13 12.59 26.59
CA VAL A 793 -16.79 13.21 27.75
C VAL A 793 -18.29 13.16 27.52
N THR A 794 -19.06 12.70 28.51
CA THR A 794 -20.51 12.52 28.39
C THR A 794 -21.25 13.08 29.59
N SER A 795 -22.27 13.89 29.32
CA SER A 795 -23.13 14.54 30.30
C SER A 795 -24.59 14.23 29.96
N ILE A 796 -25.35 13.79 30.96
CA ILE A 796 -26.74 13.35 30.79
C ILE A 796 -27.54 13.82 32.00
N SER A 797 -28.78 14.27 31.79
CA SER A 797 -29.71 14.58 32.88
C SER A 797 -30.67 13.41 33.17
N GLU A 798 -31.03 13.24 34.45
CA GLU A 798 -32.19 12.45 34.86
C GLU A 798 -33.50 13.04 34.28
N LEU A 799 -34.59 12.26 34.27
CA LEU A 799 -35.92 12.72 33.79
C LEU A 799 -36.48 13.94 34.55
N ASN A 800 -35.97 14.22 35.75
CA ASN A 800 -36.33 15.38 36.57
C ASN A 800 -35.47 16.63 36.25
N GLY A 801 -34.59 16.58 35.24
CA GLY A 801 -33.67 17.64 34.84
C GLY A 801 -32.39 17.74 35.67
N LYS A 802 -32.19 16.86 36.66
CA LYS A 802 -30.96 16.83 37.48
C LYS A 802 -29.81 16.23 36.67
N LEU A 803 -28.71 16.96 36.56
CA LEU A 803 -27.49 16.50 35.90
C LEU A 803 -26.85 15.33 36.68
N LEU A 804 -26.51 14.26 35.97
CA LEU A 804 -25.69 13.17 36.49
C LEU A 804 -24.20 13.56 36.47
N PRO A 805 -23.36 12.92 37.31
CA PRO A 805 -21.92 13.13 37.25
C PRO A 805 -21.39 12.89 35.83
N THR A 806 -20.75 13.90 35.25
CA THR A 806 -20.23 13.85 33.88
C THR A 806 -19.10 12.83 33.80
N GLN A 807 -19.15 11.90 32.85
CA GLN A 807 -18.14 10.86 32.71
C GLN A 807 -17.07 11.30 31.71
N LYS A 808 -15.80 11.27 32.12
CA LYS A 808 -14.64 11.48 31.24
C LYS A 808 -13.90 10.16 31.09
N ASN A 809 -13.99 9.57 29.90
CA ASN A 809 -13.40 8.28 29.56
C ASN A 809 -12.18 8.49 28.66
N ASN A 810 -11.03 7.96 29.07
CA ASN A 810 -9.81 7.90 28.25
C ASN A 810 -9.62 6.48 27.72
N TYR A 811 -9.35 6.35 26.42
CA TYR A 811 -9.12 5.08 25.75
C TYR A 811 -7.66 4.94 25.30
N THR A 812 -7.09 3.76 25.53
CA THR A 812 -5.76 3.39 25.03
C THR A 812 -5.92 2.26 24.03
N TYR A 813 -5.13 2.32 22.95
CA TYR A 813 -5.16 1.35 21.87
C TYR A 813 -3.81 0.66 21.72
N ASP A 814 -3.82 -0.57 21.22
CA ASP A 814 -2.61 -1.18 20.66
C ASP A 814 -2.34 -0.70 19.22
N GLN A 815 -1.29 -1.22 18.59
CA GLN A 815 -0.90 -0.85 17.23
C GLN A 815 -1.93 -1.23 16.14
N LEU A 816 -2.89 -2.10 16.45
CA LEU A 816 -3.97 -2.52 15.53
C LEU A 816 -5.27 -1.75 15.78
N ASN A 817 -5.22 -0.70 16.59
CA ASN A 817 -6.38 0.12 16.95
C ASN A 817 -7.44 -0.64 17.78
N ARG A 818 -7.04 -1.65 18.55
CA ARG A 818 -7.92 -2.34 19.51
C ARG A 818 -7.81 -1.68 20.87
N ILE A 819 -8.93 -1.49 21.57
CA ILE A 819 -8.95 -0.89 22.92
C ILE A 819 -8.30 -1.85 23.91
N VAL A 820 -7.17 -1.44 24.50
CA VAL A 820 -6.47 -2.21 25.55
C VAL A 820 -6.76 -1.68 26.95
N ALA A 821 -7.19 -0.42 27.07
CA ALA A 821 -7.60 0.14 28.35
C ALA A 821 -8.65 1.24 28.17
N MET A 822 -9.55 1.33 29.15
CA MET A 822 -10.46 2.43 29.38
C MET A 822 -10.33 2.89 30.83
N ASN A 823 -10.03 4.17 31.05
CA ASN A 823 -10.00 4.77 32.38
C ASN A 823 -11.05 5.87 32.46
N SER A 824 -11.99 5.76 33.41
CA SER A 824 -13.04 6.75 33.62
C SER A 824 -12.82 7.56 34.88
N VAL A 825 -13.23 8.83 34.84
CA VAL A 825 -13.42 9.68 36.02
C VAL A 825 -14.80 10.31 35.96
N ALA A 826 -15.51 10.25 37.08
CA ALA A 826 -16.78 10.93 37.27
C ALA A 826 -16.52 12.36 37.77
N ILE A 827 -17.10 13.34 37.09
CA ILE A 827 -16.96 14.76 37.41
C ILE A 827 -18.28 15.23 38.00
N ASN A 828 -18.25 15.52 39.31
CA ASN A 828 -19.34 16.23 39.95
C ASN A 828 -19.16 17.73 39.74
N VAL A 829 -20.26 18.39 39.40
CA VAL A 829 -20.36 19.85 39.42
C VAL A 829 -21.08 20.28 40.70
N ASP A 830 -20.50 21.22 41.43
CA ASP A 830 -21.24 21.94 42.45
C ASP A 830 -22.19 22.92 41.75
N ARG A 831 -23.44 23.04 42.22
CA ARG A 831 -24.47 23.86 41.50
C ARG A 831 -24.06 25.32 41.36
N ASP A 832 -23.21 25.81 42.27
CA ASP A 832 -22.87 27.23 42.38
C ASP A 832 -21.48 27.60 41.81
N ASP A 833 -20.60 26.63 41.49
CA ASP A 833 -19.24 26.91 40.95
C ASP A 833 -18.76 25.82 39.97
N MET A 834 -19.37 25.80 38.78
CA MET A 834 -19.15 24.79 37.72
C MET A 834 -17.74 24.82 37.07
N ILE A 835 -16.84 25.66 37.57
CA ILE A 835 -15.45 25.82 37.10
C ILE A 835 -14.48 24.93 37.93
N LYS A 836 -14.92 24.37 39.06
CA LYS A 836 -14.14 23.46 39.91
C LYS A 836 -14.65 22.02 39.80
N PRO A 837 -14.26 21.27 38.75
CA PRO A 837 -14.62 19.86 38.65
C PRO A 837 -14.06 19.10 39.86
N ILE A 838 -14.90 18.34 40.56
CA ILE A 838 -14.47 17.43 41.62
C ILE A 838 -14.38 16.02 41.00
N PRO A 839 -13.18 15.60 40.53
CA PRO A 839 -13.00 14.26 39.99
C PRO A 839 -13.18 13.23 41.10
N ARG A 840 -13.95 12.18 40.81
CA ARG A 840 -14.04 10.97 41.62
C ARG A 840 -13.61 9.78 40.78
N PRO A 841 -12.95 8.77 41.38
CA PRO A 841 -12.72 7.51 40.70
C PRO A 841 -14.02 6.99 40.10
N SER A 842 -13.92 6.45 38.89
CA SER A 842 -15.02 5.78 38.19
C SER A 842 -14.49 4.45 37.68
N VAL A 843 -15.29 3.76 36.87
CA VAL A 843 -14.97 2.44 36.37
C VAL A 843 -13.71 2.46 35.49
N SER A 844 -12.95 1.37 35.53
CA SER A 844 -11.83 1.14 34.60
C SER A 844 -11.91 -0.26 34.02
N ALA A 845 -11.37 -0.44 32.83
CA ALA A 845 -11.31 -1.73 32.16
C ALA A 845 -9.98 -1.89 31.43
N ASN A 846 -9.39 -3.09 31.50
CA ASN A 846 -8.20 -3.46 30.75
C ASN A 846 -8.47 -4.75 29.97
N TYR A 847 -7.97 -4.80 28.74
CA TYR A 847 -8.19 -5.91 27.81
C TYR A 847 -6.86 -6.39 27.24
N THR A 848 -6.75 -7.69 27.04
CA THR A 848 -5.66 -8.28 26.26
C THR A 848 -6.22 -9.12 25.12
N TYR A 849 -5.46 -9.24 24.04
CA TYR A 849 -5.88 -9.95 22.84
C TYR A 849 -4.76 -10.84 22.32
N ASP A 850 -5.12 -11.93 21.64
CA ASP A 850 -4.20 -12.64 20.77
C ASP A 850 -3.97 -11.87 19.45
N ARG A 851 -3.19 -12.42 18.53
CA ARG A 851 -2.92 -11.79 17.24
C ARG A 851 -4.09 -11.85 16.26
N ASN A 852 -5.06 -12.74 16.46
CA ASN A 852 -6.29 -12.80 15.65
C ASN A 852 -7.37 -11.82 16.15
N GLY A 853 -7.20 -11.23 17.34
CA GLY A 853 -8.17 -10.32 17.94
C GLY A 853 -9.12 -10.98 18.94
N ASN A 854 -8.89 -12.23 19.30
CA ASN A 854 -9.63 -12.88 20.37
C ASN A 854 -9.24 -12.25 21.72
N ILE A 855 -10.22 -11.85 22.54
CA ILE A 855 -9.98 -11.31 23.89
C ILE A 855 -9.43 -12.44 24.75
N LEU A 856 -8.26 -12.27 25.37
CA LEU A 856 -7.62 -13.25 26.26
C LEU A 856 -7.92 -12.98 27.74
N SER A 857 -8.02 -11.72 28.12
CA SER A 857 -8.43 -11.31 29.47
C SER A 857 -9.18 -9.99 29.47
N GLN A 858 -10.05 -9.84 30.45
CA GLN A 858 -10.72 -8.59 30.79
C GLN A 858 -10.63 -8.39 32.31
N LYS A 859 -10.15 -7.22 32.73
CA LYS A 859 -10.15 -6.83 34.14
C LYS A 859 -10.87 -5.51 34.31
N THR A 860 -11.94 -5.50 35.10
CA THR A 860 -12.75 -4.31 35.36
C THR A 860 -12.68 -3.92 36.83
N THR A 861 -12.82 -2.62 37.13
CA THR A 861 -12.96 -2.12 38.49
C THR A 861 -14.22 -1.28 38.62
N ASP A 862 -14.85 -1.34 39.80
CA ASP A 862 -15.97 -0.49 40.16
C ASP A 862 -15.54 0.98 40.39
N THR A 863 -16.48 1.82 40.80
CA THR A 863 -16.23 3.25 41.10
C THR A 863 -15.35 3.50 42.33
N ASN A 864 -15.05 2.47 43.13
CA ASN A 864 -14.16 2.55 44.28
C ASN A 864 -12.76 1.98 43.98
N GLY A 865 -12.53 1.50 42.75
CA GLY A 865 -11.30 0.84 42.36
C GLY A 865 -11.20 -0.63 42.82
N VAL A 866 -12.29 -1.21 43.31
CA VAL A 866 -12.37 -2.64 43.64
C VAL A 866 -12.55 -3.42 42.36
N ILE A 867 -11.81 -4.52 42.20
CA ILE A 867 -11.93 -5.39 41.02
C ILE A 867 -13.34 -5.99 41.02
N MET A 868 -14.05 -5.79 39.91
CA MET A 868 -15.40 -6.33 39.69
C MET A 868 -15.29 -7.65 38.94
N ASP A 869 -14.68 -7.63 37.74
CA ASP A 869 -14.41 -8.83 36.96
C ASP A 869 -12.90 -9.02 36.79
N ASN A 870 -12.43 -10.26 36.84
CA ASN A 870 -11.07 -10.62 36.41
C ASN A 870 -11.11 -11.88 35.55
N LEU A 871 -11.64 -11.68 34.34
CA LEU A 871 -11.97 -12.71 33.37
C LEU A 871 -10.76 -13.18 32.57
N ARG A 872 -10.63 -14.49 32.41
CA ARG A 872 -9.75 -15.15 31.46
C ARG A 872 -10.57 -15.94 30.45
N TYR A 873 -10.29 -15.74 29.17
CA TYR A 873 -10.99 -16.40 28.07
C TYR A 873 -10.12 -17.53 27.51
N ASP A 874 -10.63 -18.76 27.58
CA ASP A 874 -9.88 -19.95 27.20
C ASP A 874 -10.35 -20.52 25.85
N TYR A 875 -9.58 -20.28 24.79
CA TYR A 875 -9.84 -20.79 23.44
C TYR A 875 -9.25 -22.17 23.21
N THR A 876 -9.63 -22.83 22.11
CA THR A 876 -9.12 -24.15 21.73
C THR A 876 -7.59 -24.22 21.74
N PRO A 877 -6.99 -25.26 22.37
CA PRO A 877 -5.55 -25.39 22.49
C PRO A 877 -4.88 -25.53 21.12
N CYS A 878 -3.56 -25.35 21.11
CA CYS A 878 -2.75 -25.50 19.91
C CYS A 878 -3.11 -24.53 18.77
N LYS A 879 -4.00 -23.53 18.96
CA LYS A 879 -4.26 -22.45 17.98
C LYS A 879 -4.72 -22.99 16.63
N VAL A 880 -5.64 -23.97 16.67
CA VAL A 880 -6.18 -24.62 15.47
C VAL A 880 -7.46 -23.96 14.97
N ASN A 881 -8.19 -23.26 15.85
CA ASN A 881 -9.45 -22.55 15.58
C ASN A 881 -9.63 -21.42 16.63
N ASN A 882 -10.59 -20.51 16.42
CA ASN A 882 -10.87 -19.34 17.27
C ASN A 882 -12.06 -19.60 18.23
N GLN A 883 -12.41 -20.86 18.49
CA GLN A 883 -13.56 -21.20 19.31
C GLN A 883 -13.22 -21.03 20.80
N LEU A 884 -14.03 -20.24 21.51
CA LEU A 884 -13.96 -20.06 22.96
C LEU A 884 -14.52 -21.32 23.65
N ARG A 885 -13.81 -21.90 24.61
CA ARG A 885 -14.25 -23.11 25.34
C ARG A 885 -14.98 -22.78 26.63
N LEU A 886 -14.46 -21.82 27.39
CA LEU A 886 -15.00 -21.32 28.64
C LEU A 886 -14.40 -19.96 29.02
N VAL A 887 -14.99 -19.31 30.02
CA VAL A 887 -14.52 -18.09 30.67
C VAL A 887 -14.38 -18.36 32.16
N GLU A 888 -13.22 -18.02 32.71
CA GLU A 888 -12.92 -18.11 34.13
C GLU A 888 -12.94 -16.72 34.76
N ASP A 889 -13.68 -16.54 35.86
CA ASP A 889 -13.52 -15.39 36.75
C ASP A 889 -12.80 -15.80 38.03
N SER A 890 -11.80 -15.02 38.41
CA SER A 890 -11.07 -15.19 39.67
C SER A 890 -11.62 -14.33 40.81
N VAL A 891 -12.56 -13.42 40.53
CA VAL A 891 -13.30 -12.70 41.55
C VAL A 891 -14.36 -13.63 42.15
N PRO A 892 -14.43 -13.79 43.49
CA PRO A 892 -15.46 -14.61 44.10
C PRO A 892 -16.84 -13.94 44.00
N VAL A 893 -17.86 -14.70 43.61
CA VAL A 893 -19.26 -14.22 43.48
C VAL A 893 -19.90 -13.75 44.79
N THR A 894 -19.31 -14.07 45.95
CA THR A 894 -19.72 -13.41 47.21
C THR A 894 -19.50 -11.90 47.19
N SER A 895 -18.63 -11.40 46.31
CA SER A 895 -18.35 -9.97 46.14
C SER A 895 -19.44 -9.28 45.31
N TYR A 896 -20.02 -10.00 44.34
CA TYR A 896 -21.06 -9.50 43.43
C TYR A 896 -22.05 -10.62 43.08
N THR A 897 -23.29 -10.54 43.59
CA THR A 897 -24.26 -11.66 43.54
C THR A 897 -24.85 -11.97 42.16
N THR A 898 -24.61 -11.12 41.16
CA THR A 898 -25.10 -11.26 39.78
C THR A 898 -23.97 -11.34 38.77
N ASP A 899 -22.78 -11.72 39.24
CA ASP A 899 -21.56 -11.82 38.46
C ASP A 899 -21.42 -13.20 37.78
N LEU A 900 -20.57 -13.26 36.76
CA LEU A 900 -20.23 -14.51 36.08
C LEU A 900 -19.36 -15.37 37.02
N GLU A 901 -19.87 -16.53 37.43
CA GLU A 901 -19.06 -17.54 38.11
C GLU A 901 -18.02 -18.14 37.16
N SER A 902 -16.89 -18.58 37.72
CA SER A 902 -15.94 -19.49 37.06
C SER A 902 -16.70 -20.66 36.40
N GLN A 903 -16.66 -20.72 35.07
CA GLN A 903 -17.47 -21.68 34.32
C GLN A 903 -16.98 -23.12 34.52
N GLU A 904 -15.68 -23.37 34.68
CA GLU A 904 -15.17 -24.70 35.02
C GLU A 904 -15.75 -25.20 36.35
N LYS A 905 -15.80 -24.33 37.38
CA LYS A 905 -16.41 -24.66 38.67
C LYS A 905 -17.91 -24.88 38.56
N TYR A 906 -18.61 -24.05 37.77
CA TYR A 906 -20.03 -24.26 37.53
C TYR A 906 -20.31 -25.61 36.86
N LEU A 907 -19.50 -25.99 35.86
CA LEU A 907 -19.60 -27.29 35.19
C LEU A 907 -19.43 -28.44 36.19
N SER A 908 -18.45 -28.36 37.10
CA SER A 908 -18.22 -29.42 38.11
C SER A 908 -19.30 -29.46 39.18
N ASP A 909 -19.57 -28.32 39.82
CA ASP A 909 -20.35 -28.24 41.06
C ASP A 909 -21.86 -28.31 40.80
N VAL A 910 -22.32 -27.76 39.67
CA VAL A 910 -23.74 -27.66 39.35
C VAL A 910 -24.16 -28.72 38.33
N LEU A 911 -23.35 -28.95 37.28
CA LEU A 911 -23.70 -29.90 36.22
C LEU A 911 -23.05 -31.29 36.38
N GLY A 912 -22.12 -31.47 37.32
CA GLY A 912 -21.40 -32.73 37.51
C GLY A 912 -20.49 -33.11 36.34
N ILE A 913 -20.10 -32.14 35.52
CA ILE A 913 -19.24 -32.32 34.35
C ILE A 913 -17.81 -31.98 34.74
N THR A 914 -16.93 -32.98 34.74
CA THR A 914 -15.49 -32.74 34.87
C THR A 914 -14.92 -32.24 33.55
N TYR A 915 -14.34 -31.04 33.58
CA TYR A 915 -13.77 -30.42 32.40
C TYR A 915 -12.59 -31.22 31.83
N ASN A 916 -12.60 -31.43 30.51
CA ASN A 916 -11.51 -32.05 29.77
C ASN A 916 -11.26 -31.30 28.46
N ILE A 917 -10.08 -30.70 28.38
CA ILE A 917 -9.58 -29.95 27.23
C ILE A 917 -9.66 -30.70 25.89
N ASN A 918 -9.48 -32.02 25.89
CA ASN A 918 -9.49 -32.87 24.69
C ASN A 918 -10.86 -33.45 24.35
N ASN A 919 -11.88 -33.20 25.17
CA ASN A 919 -13.25 -33.64 24.92
C ASN A 919 -14.19 -32.44 24.85
N THR A 920 -14.56 -32.05 23.62
CA THR A 920 -15.46 -30.92 23.36
C THR A 920 -16.79 -31.06 24.10
N SER A 921 -17.29 -32.28 24.33
CA SER A 921 -18.54 -32.51 25.08
C SER A 921 -18.46 -32.09 26.55
N THR A 922 -17.28 -31.78 27.08
CA THR A 922 -17.07 -31.29 28.46
C THR A 922 -16.83 -29.78 28.51
N HIS A 923 -16.76 -29.10 27.37
CA HIS A 923 -16.60 -27.63 27.32
C HIS A 923 -17.92 -26.92 27.66
N ASN A 924 -17.84 -25.63 28.00
CA ASN A 924 -19.01 -24.81 28.28
C ASN A 924 -19.74 -24.41 26.99
N TYR A 925 -18.99 -23.84 26.05
CA TYR A 925 -19.48 -23.46 24.73
C TYR A 925 -19.24 -24.61 23.75
N ILE A 926 -20.31 -25.05 23.08
CA ILE A 926 -20.27 -26.13 22.08
C ILE A 926 -20.63 -25.56 20.72
N TYR A 927 -19.88 -25.95 19.70
CA TYR A 927 -20.07 -25.50 18.32
C TYR A 927 -20.45 -26.66 17.41
N ASP A 928 -21.16 -26.37 16.32
CA ASP A 928 -21.36 -27.34 15.25
C ASP A 928 -20.13 -27.46 14.32
N ALA A 929 -20.21 -28.34 13.32
CA ALA A 929 -19.11 -28.62 12.40
C ALA A 929 -18.70 -27.44 11.51
N ILE A 930 -19.49 -26.36 11.47
CA ILE A 930 -19.16 -25.12 10.74
C ILE A 930 -18.91 -23.94 11.69
N GLY A 931 -18.68 -24.21 12.98
CA GLY A 931 -18.25 -23.22 13.96
C GLY A 931 -19.35 -22.34 14.53
N GLN A 932 -20.63 -22.71 14.37
CA GLN A 932 -21.73 -21.96 14.99
C GLN A 932 -21.98 -22.45 16.42
N LEU A 933 -22.12 -21.53 17.38
CA LEU A 933 -22.41 -21.86 18.78
C LEU A 933 -23.80 -22.51 18.91
N ILE A 934 -23.88 -23.75 19.38
CA ILE A 934 -25.14 -24.50 19.55
C ILE A 934 -25.54 -24.71 21.00
N GLU A 935 -24.61 -24.55 21.96
CA GLU A 935 -24.90 -24.71 23.39
C GLU A 935 -23.98 -23.83 24.24
N ASP A 936 -24.55 -23.18 25.26
CA ASP A 936 -23.84 -22.62 26.42
C ASP A 936 -24.43 -23.25 27.68
N LYS A 937 -23.66 -24.15 28.30
CA LYS A 937 -24.14 -24.97 29.41
C LYS A 937 -24.29 -24.19 30.70
N SER A 938 -23.38 -23.25 30.94
CA SER A 938 -23.39 -22.40 32.13
C SER A 938 -24.68 -21.59 32.20
N GLU A 939 -25.17 -21.09 31.06
CA GLU A 939 -26.45 -20.36 30.96
C GLU A 939 -27.65 -21.26 30.65
N GLY A 940 -27.42 -22.55 30.37
CA GLY A 940 -28.44 -23.52 30.00
C GLY A 940 -29.11 -23.21 28.65
N LEU A 941 -28.37 -22.58 27.73
CA LEU A 941 -28.83 -22.15 26.41
C LEU A 941 -28.54 -23.21 25.34
N LYS A 942 -29.51 -23.45 24.46
CA LYS A 942 -29.35 -24.19 23.21
C LYS A 942 -29.79 -23.31 22.04
N ILE A 943 -29.00 -23.30 20.97
CA ILE A 943 -29.19 -22.42 19.82
C ILE A 943 -29.30 -23.26 18.55
N GLN A 944 -30.34 -22.99 17.76
CA GLN A 944 -30.55 -23.63 16.46
C GLN A 944 -30.44 -22.60 15.35
N TRP A 945 -29.69 -22.95 14.31
CA TRP A 945 -29.36 -22.06 13.20
C TRP A 945 -30.04 -22.48 11.90
N ARG A 946 -30.41 -21.49 11.10
CA ARG A 946 -30.79 -21.62 9.70
C ARG A 946 -29.57 -21.85 8.82
N VAL A 947 -29.82 -22.31 7.59
CA VAL A 947 -28.80 -22.56 6.57
C VAL A 947 -28.12 -21.26 6.13
N ASP A 948 -28.82 -20.12 6.21
CA ASP A 948 -28.31 -18.78 5.95
C ASP A 948 -27.52 -18.17 7.13
N GLY A 949 -27.27 -18.94 8.19
CA GLY A 949 -26.50 -18.50 9.36
C GLY A 949 -27.28 -17.64 10.37
N LYS A 950 -28.60 -17.53 10.25
CA LYS A 950 -29.44 -16.81 11.23
C LYS A 950 -29.98 -17.73 12.32
N VAL A 951 -30.08 -17.24 13.55
CA VAL A 951 -30.68 -18.01 14.65
C VAL A 951 -32.17 -18.21 14.41
N SER A 952 -32.62 -19.47 14.35
CA SER A 952 -34.02 -19.85 14.25
C SER A 952 -34.69 -20.00 15.61
N ARG A 953 -33.97 -20.57 16.59
CA ARG A 953 -34.52 -20.85 17.92
C ARG A 953 -33.44 -20.74 18.98
N VAL A 954 -33.82 -20.23 20.15
CA VAL A 954 -33.04 -20.26 21.39
C VAL A 954 -33.90 -20.89 22.50
N GLU A 955 -33.37 -21.89 23.18
CA GLU A 955 -34.01 -22.52 24.33
C GLU A 955 -33.14 -22.27 25.57
N ASN A 956 -33.73 -21.70 26.63
CA ASN A 956 -33.08 -21.55 27.93
C ASN A 956 -33.76 -22.48 28.94
N SER A 957 -33.03 -23.53 29.31
CA SER A 957 -33.50 -24.56 30.25
C SER A 957 -33.67 -24.04 31.68
N LYS A 958 -32.86 -23.08 32.13
CA LYS A 958 -32.95 -22.49 33.48
C LYS A 958 -34.23 -21.68 33.67
N SER A 959 -34.54 -20.82 32.71
CA SER A 959 -35.72 -19.95 32.73
C SER A 959 -36.96 -20.58 32.11
N LYS A 960 -36.86 -21.81 31.58
CA LYS A 960 -37.91 -22.53 30.84
C LYS A 960 -38.51 -21.65 29.73
N LEU A 961 -37.61 -20.97 29.02
CA LEU A 961 -37.93 -19.99 27.98
C LEU A 961 -37.55 -20.55 26.61
N THR A 962 -38.45 -20.47 25.64
CA THR A 962 -38.15 -20.75 24.23
C THR A 962 -38.43 -19.50 23.41
N ILE A 963 -37.49 -19.13 22.55
CA ILE A 963 -37.62 -18.01 21.62
C ILE A 963 -37.47 -18.54 20.21
N ASP A 964 -38.50 -18.39 19.39
CA ASP A 964 -38.51 -18.73 17.96
C ASP A 964 -38.44 -17.45 17.11
N PHE A 965 -37.70 -17.52 16.01
CA PHE A 965 -37.53 -16.42 15.07
C PHE A 965 -37.98 -16.82 13.66
N GLU A 966 -38.84 -15.99 13.07
CA GLU A 966 -39.28 -16.14 11.68
C GLU A 966 -38.64 -15.04 10.82
N TYR A 967 -38.23 -15.40 9.61
CA TYR A 967 -37.57 -14.50 8.66
C TYR A 967 -38.28 -14.52 7.31
N ASP A 968 -38.20 -13.41 6.60
CA ASP A 968 -38.64 -13.33 5.20
C ASP A 968 -37.60 -13.93 4.23
N GLY A 969 -37.93 -13.96 2.94
CA GLY A 969 -37.05 -14.48 1.89
C GLY A 969 -35.79 -13.65 1.63
N LEU A 970 -35.71 -12.42 2.16
CA LEU A 970 -34.50 -11.57 2.17
C LEU A 970 -33.71 -11.74 3.49
N GLY A 971 -34.21 -12.56 4.41
CA GLY A 971 -33.63 -12.84 5.71
C GLY A 971 -33.91 -11.76 6.77
N ASN A 972 -34.83 -10.82 6.58
CA ASN A 972 -35.19 -9.91 7.65
C ASN A 972 -36.08 -10.63 8.66
N ARG A 973 -35.87 -10.39 9.96
CA ARG A 973 -36.74 -10.98 11.00
C ARG A 973 -38.14 -10.37 10.92
N ILE A 974 -39.15 -11.20 10.68
CA ILE A 974 -40.57 -10.79 10.57
C ILE A 974 -41.39 -11.19 11.80
N ALA A 975 -40.94 -12.16 12.60
CA ALA A 975 -41.55 -12.43 13.89
C ALA A 975 -40.56 -12.95 14.94
N LYS A 976 -40.93 -12.78 16.20
CA LYS A 976 -40.30 -13.36 17.38
C LYS A 976 -41.40 -13.92 18.26
N ALA A 977 -41.43 -15.23 18.50
CA ALA A 977 -42.35 -15.85 19.45
C ALA A 977 -41.60 -16.23 20.72
N VAL A 978 -42.09 -15.75 21.87
CA VAL A 978 -41.53 -16.05 23.20
C VAL A 978 -42.51 -16.94 23.93
N THR A 979 -42.06 -18.14 24.29
CA THR A 979 -42.83 -19.11 25.06
C THR A 979 -42.24 -19.23 26.46
N GLN A 980 -43.03 -18.89 27.49
CA GLN A 980 -42.63 -19.01 28.89
C GLN A 980 -43.79 -19.56 29.73
N GLY A 981 -43.58 -20.67 30.43
CA GLY A 981 -44.62 -21.28 31.28
C GLY A 981 -45.90 -21.67 30.54
N GLY A 982 -45.82 -21.93 29.23
CA GLY A 982 -46.96 -22.25 28.36
C GLY A 982 -47.60 -21.02 27.67
N ASN A 983 -47.31 -19.80 28.11
CA ASN A 983 -47.79 -18.59 27.46
C ASN A 983 -46.93 -18.24 26.25
N VAL A 984 -47.56 -17.95 25.12
CA VAL A 984 -46.88 -17.56 23.88
C VAL A 984 -47.21 -16.10 23.54
N ILE A 985 -46.18 -15.26 23.49
CA ILE A 985 -46.27 -13.89 23.00
C ILE A 985 -45.54 -13.83 21.66
N LYS A 986 -46.27 -13.57 20.57
CA LYS A 986 -45.68 -13.45 19.23
C LYS A 986 -45.63 -11.98 18.83
N THR A 987 -44.43 -11.43 18.71
CA THR A 987 -44.16 -10.10 18.17
C THR A 987 -43.93 -10.19 16.66
N VAL A 988 -44.61 -9.38 15.86
CA VAL A 988 -44.49 -9.34 14.39
C VAL A 988 -43.99 -7.97 13.95
N TYR A 989 -43.05 -7.95 13.00
CA TYR A 989 -42.41 -6.75 12.49
C TYR A 989 -42.89 -6.47 11.06
N ALA A 990 -43.51 -5.32 10.84
CA ALA A 990 -43.76 -4.80 9.50
C ALA A 990 -42.60 -3.92 9.05
N ARG A 991 -42.18 -4.07 7.80
CA ARG A 991 -40.97 -3.44 7.27
C ARG A 991 -41.24 -2.70 5.96
N ASP A 992 -40.39 -1.71 5.70
CA ASP A 992 -40.33 -0.97 4.46
C ASP A 992 -39.54 -1.73 3.37
N ALA A 993 -39.37 -1.14 2.18
CA ALA A 993 -38.65 -1.74 1.05
C ALA A 993 -37.13 -1.86 1.24
N GLN A 994 -36.57 -1.14 2.21
CA GLN A 994 -35.17 -1.23 2.58
C GLN A 994 -34.94 -2.20 3.74
N GLY A 995 -36.01 -2.76 4.32
CA GLY A 995 -35.95 -3.67 5.46
C GLY A 995 -36.02 -2.98 6.83
N ASN A 996 -36.24 -1.68 6.91
CA ASN A 996 -36.40 -0.96 8.18
C ASN A 996 -37.75 -1.30 8.83
N VAL A 997 -37.79 -1.41 10.17
CA VAL A 997 -39.05 -1.67 10.89
C VAL A 997 -39.89 -0.40 10.94
N LEU A 998 -41.13 -0.47 10.43
CA LEU A 998 -42.11 0.62 10.49
C LEU A 998 -43.11 0.44 11.62
N ALA A 999 -43.50 -0.81 11.90
CA ALA A 999 -44.46 -1.12 12.95
C ALA A 999 -44.16 -2.47 13.61
N VAL A 1000 -44.54 -2.56 14.88
CA VAL A 1000 -44.41 -3.77 15.70
C VAL A 1000 -45.79 -4.12 16.24
N TYR A 1001 -46.22 -5.35 15.96
CA TYR A 1001 -47.49 -5.89 16.44
C TYR A 1001 -47.21 -6.96 17.48
N GLU A 1002 -48.10 -7.10 18.45
CA GLU A 1002 -48.06 -8.20 19.42
C GLU A 1002 -49.35 -9.02 19.29
N GLN A 1003 -49.18 -10.32 19.09
CA GLN A 1003 -50.26 -11.29 19.12
C GLN A 1003 -50.22 -11.99 20.48
N ARG A 1004 -51.31 -11.82 21.24
CA ARG A 1004 -51.56 -12.53 22.49
C ARG A 1004 -52.61 -13.60 22.25
N TYR A 1005 -52.31 -14.83 22.67
CA TYR A 1005 -53.34 -15.86 22.79
C TYR A 1005 -53.96 -15.72 24.18
N GLU A 1006 -55.08 -15.02 24.27
CA GLU A 1006 -55.92 -15.04 25.46
C GLU A 1006 -57.01 -16.10 25.26
N GLU A 1007 -57.10 -17.09 26.16
CA GLU A 1007 -58.32 -17.88 26.26
C GLU A 1007 -59.47 -16.90 26.47
N HIS A 1008 -60.43 -16.92 25.54
CA HIS A 1008 -61.64 -16.12 25.65
C HIS A 1008 -62.45 -16.65 26.85
N LYS A 1009 -62.10 -16.22 28.06
CA LYS A 1009 -63.01 -16.31 29.19
C LYS A 1009 -64.10 -15.29 28.89
N PRO A 1010 -65.39 -15.68 28.87
CA PRO A 1010 -66.46 -14.71 28.72
C PRO A 1010 -66.26 -13.63 29.77
N VAL A 1011 -65.96 -12.41 29.30
CA VAL A 1011 -65.85 -11.26 30.16
C VAL A 1011 -67.27 -10.98 30.61
N ASP A 1012 -67.56 -11.29 31.88
CA ASP A 1012 -68.72 -10.73 32.56
C ASP A 1012 -68.60 -9.20 32.42
N PRO A 1013 -69.61 -8.48 31.92
CA PRO A 1013 -69.49 -7.06 31.59
C PRO A 1013 -69.45 -6.23 32.87
N ILE A 1014 -68.31 -6.24 33.57
CA ILE A 1014 -68.01 -5.28 34.62
C ILE A 1014 -67.42 -4.06 33.91
N LYS A 1015 -68.32 -3.11 33.67
CA LYS A 1015 -68.00 -1.70 33.46
C LYS A 1015 -66.80 -1.28 34.31
N ASN A 1016 -65.75 -0.78 33.66
CA ASN A 1016 -64.81 0.13 34.31
C ASN A 1016 -65.50 1.47 34.57
N GLU A 1017 -66.40 1.51 35.56
CA GLU A 1017 -66.79 2.74 36.24
C GLU A 1017 -65.88 2.90 37.45
N LEU A 1018 -64.90 3.80 37.35
CA LEU A 1018 -64.07 4.19 38.48
C LEU A 1018 -64.91 5.10 39.38
N VAL A 1019 -65.63 4.51 40.32
CA VAL A 1019 -66.42 5.22 41.34
C VAL A 1019 -65.48 5.61 42.48
N LEU A 1020 -65.06 6.87 42.52
CA LEU A 1020 -64.34 7.44 43.66
C LEU A 1020 -65.36 7.88 44.72
N THR A 1021 -65.57 7.07 45.76
CA THR A 1021 -66.25 7.53 46.98
C THR A 1021 -65.23 8.10 47.97
N ASN A 1022 -65.47 9.33 48.44
CA ASN A 1022 -64.76 10.04 49.50
C ASN A 1022 -63.29 10.42 49.22
N TYR A 1023 -63.01 11.06 48.09
CA TYR A 1023 -61.74 11.78 47.89
C TYR A 1023 -61.99 13.27 47.60
N VAL A 1024 -61.32 14.15 48.34
CA VAL A 1024 -61.27 15.58 48.06
C VAL A 1024 -60.09 15.79 47.09
N LEU A 1025 -60.40 16.13 45.84
CA LEU A 1025 -59.40 16.44 44.82
C LEU A 1025 -58.91 17.89 44.99
N ASP A 1026 -57.60 18.08 45.12
CA ASP A 1026 -56.94 19.38 45.00
C ASP A 1026 -57.02 19.89 43.55
N ASN A 1027 -57.28 21.20 43.38
CA ASN A 1027 -57.40 21.92 42.12
C ASN A 1027 -56.21 21.72 41.14
N LYS A 1028 -55.08 21.21 41.62
CA LYS A 1028 -53.91 20.88 40.79
C LYS A 1028 -54.07 19.60 39.96
N GLU A 1029 -54.81 18.61 40.46
CA GLU A 1029 -55.08 17.33 39.77
C GLU A 1029 -56.18 17.48 38.71
N LEU A 1030 -57.14 18.39 38.92
CA LEU A 1030 -58.27 18.62 38.01
C LEU A 1030 -57.84 19.15 36.62
N LYS A 1031 -56.69 19.83 36.52
CA LYS A 1031 -56.17 20.37 35.26
C LYS A 1031 -55.46 19.34 34.37
N LYS A 1032 -55.15 18.13 34.88
CA LYS A 1032 -54.49 17.07 34.10
C LYS A 1032 -55.47 16.14 33.37
N ALA A 1033 -56.77 16.19 33.69
CA ALA A 1033 -57.78 15.30 33.12
C ALA A 1033 -58.78 16.06 32.26
N PHE A 1034 -58.37 16.51 31.07
CA PHE A 1034 -59.31 16.97 30.04
C PHE A 1034 -59.26 16.04 28.84
N ASN A 1035 -59.97 14.92 28.98
CA ASN A 1035 -60.85 14.32 27.97
C ASN A 1035 -61.43 13.03 28.58
N THR A 1036 -62.75 13.03 28.83
CA THR A 1036 -63.64 11.96 29.35
C THR A 1036 -63.99 11.99 30.85
N ILE A 1037 -64.82 12.94 31.28
CA ILE A 1037 -65.76 12.72 32.40
C ILE A 1037 -67.11 13.36 32.03
N LYS A 1038 -68.19 12.58 32.12
CA LYS A 1038 -69.58 13.05 32.03
C LYS A 1038 -70.16 13.02 33.44
N VAL A 1039 -70.77 14.11 33.90
CA VAL A 1039 -71.44 14.18 35.23
C VAL A 1039 -72.94 14.37 35.00
N GLU A 1040 -73.75 13.46 35.53
CA GLU A 1040 -75.21 13.57 35.59
C GLU A 1040 -75.69 13.35 37.03
N GLY A 1041 -76.61 14.19 37.52
CA GLY A 1041 -77.42 13.91 38.72
C GLY A 1041 -77.34 14.95 39.83
N THR A 1042 -78.39 15.77 39.92
CA THR A 1042 -78.66 16.83 40.90
C THR A 1042 -78.95 16.32 42.32
N SER A 1043 -78.48 17.03 43.34
CA SER A 1043 -79.26 17.44 44.52
C SER A 1043 -78.53 18.56 45.27
N ALA A 1044 -79.25 19.65 45.54
CA ALA A 1044 -78.79 20.89 46.16
C ALA A 1044 -78.16 20.70 47.55
N VAL A 1045 -77.16 21.53 47.91
CA VAL A 1045 -77.11 22.41 49.11
C VAL A 1045 -75.98 23.45 48.94
N ASN A 1046 -76.25 24.66 49.45
CA ASN A 1046 -75.53 25.94 49.39
C ASN A 1046 -74.04 25.99 49.86
N VAL A 1047 -73.22 26.82 49.16
CA VAL A 1047 -72.33 27.97 49.59
C VAL A 1047 -71.42 27.79 50.85
N PRO A 1048 -70.15 28.31 50.97
CA PRO A 1048 -69.50 29.44 50.27
C PRO A 1048 -68.05 29.26 49.73
N VAL A 1049 -67.72 30.25 48.90
CA VAL A 1049 -66.41 30.83 48.50
C VAL A 1049 -65.34 30.83 49.60
N ILE A 1050 -64.10 30.44 49.26
CA ILE A 1050 -62.80 31.14 49.46
C ILE A 1050 -61.79 30.60 48.44
#